data_AF-A0A9P3UIY7-F1
#
_entry.id   AF-A0A9P3UIY7-F1
#
_cell.length_a   1.000
_cell.length_b   1.000
_cell.length_c   1.000
_cell.angle_alpha   90.00
_cell.angle_beta   90.00
_cell.angle_gamma   90.00
#
_symmetry.space_group_name_H-M   'P 1'
#
loop_
_entity.id
_entity.type
_entity.pdbx_description
1 polymer ?
#
loop_
_entity_poly.entity_id
_entity_poly.type
_entity_poly.pdbx_seq_one_letter_code
_entity_poly.pdbx_strand_id
1 'polypeptide(L)'
;MSHSQQHDDLIRLLSANTQWAADVKEAEPGFFEQSAEGQAPHTLWIGCADSRVPETVITGARPGDIFVHRNIANQFPLDDTSALAVLKYAVDFLGVQHVVIVGHSECGGAAACFAATQSPSFTEDGPVVTIPSLSPDDALNQWLEPLTRLAGSLHLSTTPKAEALPIVVEENVRRQVENLCKTATLQNAWASTDAKKRNVWVHGWVYDLASGRLRDLKAPPSSSSMSSAMAESLADRVLVQIASYNTNLQAERGLPQDLVDWLSPTLQVSNFLYRERRAPDIVAVGFQELLPLHLGLCGFSEPVIEDRNALILSQIEAHNPNKVQYTLVAKVVNVGVALLVYARDDGIGRTVCDVQTSWTGTGPVYMGNKGAVGVRFRVPSADGGIGETYTFVNAHLCAHQGRLSRRIADYKHIVETLLFAPVSLESKEPSTIYATSHLFVLGDLNFRIDVPPLHPLAFHKNMDYTKAMADEKTRELLKEFDQLLVERRKGTVLQGLHEGAFWKFPCTYKYRLGEVEKYSLKRTPSWTDRVLYATHTDSPDTLDKTNITNVLYTSILGYTTSDHKPIVCILLLPPPTRPTPAPLGIPPRPPMLRLPSNYSPVPDPHAKLKRYLGRTLDRVVGICWYVLVLLGAGSGAVGLFNCIVGLSVWTWWRSRDTGRPPITV
;
A
#
# COMPACT_ATOMS: atom_id res chain seq x y z
N MET A 1 19.99 -50.44 -26.48
CA MET A 1 20.45 -49.32 -25.64
C MET A 1 20.90 -49.90 -24.32
N SER A 2 22.15 -49.67 -23.90
CA SER A 2 22.70 -50.24 -22.67
C SER A 2 21.96 -49.68 -21.45
N HIS A 3 21.83 -50.47 -20.37
CA HIS A 3 21.22 -50.06 -19.10
C HIS A 3 21.78 -48.74 -18.51
N SER A 4 22.90 -48.22 -19.02
CA SER A 4 23.49 -46.94 -18.62
C SER A 4 22.78 -45.70 -19.19
N GLN A 5 22.05 -45.80 -20.31
CA GLN A 5 21.31 -44.66 -20.91
C GLN A 5 19.90 -44.49 -20.33
N GLN A 6 19.44 -45.36 -19.44
CA GLN A 6 18.04 -45.42 -19.01
C GLN A 6 17.63 -44.35 -17.99
N HIS A 7 18.55 -43.56 -17.44
CA HIS A 7 18.24 -42.58 -16.39
C HIS A 7 18.88 -41.20 -16.61
N ASP A 8 19.32 -40.87 -17.82
CA ASP A 8 19.99 -39.59 -18.10
C ASP A 8 19.11 -38.39 -17.69
N ASP A 9 17.81 -38.48 -17.90
CA ASP A 9 16.85 -37.44 -17.46
C ASP A 9 16.77 -37.32 -15.92
N LEU A 10 16.81 -38.43 -15.18
CA LEU A 10 16.78 -38.40 -13.71
C LEU A 10 18.09 -37.85 -13.14
N ILE A 11 19.22 -38.23 -13.74
CA ILE A 11 20.54 -37.68 -13.39
C ILE A 11 20.56 -36.17 -13.62
N ARG A 12 19.98 -35.71 -14.74
CA ARG A 12 19.85 -34.28 -15.03
C ARG A 12 18.99 -33.56 -14.00
N LEU A 13 17.86 -34.14 -13.56
CA LEU A 13 17.01 -33.54 -12.52
C LEU A 13 17.74 -33.41 -11.18
N LEU A 14 18.47 -34.44 -10.74
CA LEU A 14 19.28 -34.40 -9.52
C LEU A 14 20.42 -33.38 -9.61
N SER A 15 21.08 -33.30 -10.77
CA SER A 15 22.14 -32.32 -11.02
C SER A 15 21.58 -30.88 -11.01
N ALA A 16 20.43 -30.66 -11.65
CA ALA A 16 19.74 -29.37 -11.64
C ALA A 16 19.28 -28.97 -10.23
N ASN A 17 18.80 -29.92 -9.42
CA ASN A 17 18.45 -29.68 -8.03
C ASN A 17 19.69 -29.30 -7.18
N THR A 18 20.81 -30.00 -7.39
CA THR A 18 22.07 -29.69 -6.69
C THR A 18 22.51 -28.25 -6.99
N GLN A 19 22.46 -27.85 -8.26
CA GLN A 19 22.78 -26.48 -8.67
C GLN A 19 21.80 -25.47 -8.07
N TRP A 20 20.48 -25.71 -8.20
CA TRP A 20 19.46 -24.85 -7.63
C TRP A 20 19.63 -24.65 -6.11
N ALA A 21 19.94 -25.70 -5.36
CA ALA A 21 20.17 -25.61 -3.93
C ALA A 21 21.42 -24.78 -3.59
N ALA A 22 22.47 -24.87 -4.40
CA ALA A 22 23.66 -24.03 -4.25
C ALA A 22 23.32 -22.56 -4.52
N ASP A 23 22.61 -22.27 -5.61
CA ASP A 23 22.22 -20.91 -6.01
C ASP A 23 21.33 -20.24 -4.95
N VAL A 24 20.34 -20.98 -4.40
CA VAL A 24 19.48 -20.48 -3.32
C VAL A 24 20.29 -20.22 -2.05
N LYS A 25 21.23 -21.09 -1.69
CA LYS A 25 22.05 -20.90 -0.49
C LYS A 25 22.99 -19.70 -0.60
N GLU A 26 23.48 -19.40 -1.81
CA GLU A 26 24.28 -18.21 -2.08
C GLU A 26 23.43 -16.94 -2.02
N ALA A 27 22.26 -16.94 -2.67
CA ALA A 27 21.35 -15.80 -2.69
C ALA A 27 20.71 -15.52 -1.32
N GLU A 28 20.32 -16.57 -0.60
CA GLU A 28 19.60 -16.51 0.68
C GLU A 28 20.22 -17.45 1.74
N PRO A 29 21.34 -17.06 2.38
CA PRO A 29 21.96 -17.86 3.42
C PRO A 29 21.01 -18.14 4.59
N GLY A 30 20.84 -19.42 4.93
CA GLY A 30 19.94 -19.86 6.01
C GLY A 30 18.53 -20.26 5.56
N PHE A 31 18.21 -20.15 4.27
CA PHE A 31 16.88 -20.47 3.73
C PHE A 31 16.46 -21.92 4.03
N PHE A 32 17.33 -22.91 3.78
CA PHE A 32 17.01 -24.32 3.97
C PHE A 32 16.92 -24.70 5.44
N GLU A 33 17.76 -24.11 6.29
CA GLU A 33 17.72 -24.30 7.73
C GLU A 33 16.39 -23.80 8.30
N GLN A 34 15.93 -22.61 7.90
CA GLN A 34 14.62 -22.07 8.29
C GLN A 34 13.46 -22.87 7.72
N SER A 35 13.54 -23.25 6.44
CA SER A 35 12.50 -24.06 5.78
C SER A 35 12.35 -25.45 6.43
N ALA A 36 13.42 -25.98 7.01
CA ALA A 36 13.38 -27.25 7.72
C ALA A 36 12.71 -27.17 9.10
N GLU A 37 12.56 -25.97 9.69
CA GLU A 37 11.91 -25.79 10.99
C GLU A 37 10.39 -25.97 10.92
N GLY A 38 9.78 -25.75 9.76
CA GLY A 38 8.36 -25.95 9.53
C GLY A 38 7.83 -25.27 8.28
N GLN A 39 6.55 -25.52 7.98
CA GLN A 39 5.83 -24.89 6.87
C GLN A 39 4.72 -23.98 7.38
N ALA A 40 4.53 -22.84 6.72
CA ALA A 40 3.45 -21.90 7.00
C ALA A 40 2.84 -21.34 5.69
N PRO A 41 2.27 -22.22 4.84
CA PRO A 41 1.74 -21.81 3.55
C PRO A 41 0.53 -20.89 3.74
N HIS A 42 0.41 -19.91 2.85
CA HIS A 42 -0.75 -19.01 2.84
C HIS A 42 -1.92 -19.57 2.00
N THR A 43 -1.62 -20.45 1.04
CA THR A 43 -2.59 -20.98 0.07
C THR A 43 -2.52 -22.51 -0.02
N LEU A 44 -3.69 -23.17 -0.08
CA LEU A 44 -3.87 -24.51 -0.60
C LEU A 44 -4.22 -24.44 -2.10
N TRP A 45 -3.43 -25.10 -2.93
CA TRP A 45 -3.64 -25.28 -4.36
C TRP A 45 -4.16 -26.68 -4.65
N ILE A 46 -5.31 -26.79 -5.32
CA ILE A 46 -5.87 -28.05 -5.80
C ILE A 46 -5.90 -27.97 -7.33
N GLY A 47 -5.07 -28.75 -8.01
CA GLY A 47 -4.87 -28.62 -9.46
C GLY A 47 -4.83 -29.94 -10.21
N CYS A 48 -4.70 -29.85 -11.54
CA CYS A 48 -4.54 -31.04 -12.37
C CYS A 48 -3.13 -31.61 -12.23
N ALA A 49 -2.97 -32.93 -12.33
CA ALA A 49 -1.68 -33.62 -12.38
C ALA A 49 -0.92 -33.41 -13.72
N ASP A 50 -1.47 -32.63 -14.66
CA ASP A 50 -0.82 -32.27 -15.93
C ASP A 50 0.57 -31.63 -15.68
N SER A 51 1.63 -32.23 -16.23
CA SER A 51 3.01 -31.82 -15.97
C SER A 51 3.35 -30.39 -16.43
N ARG A 52 2.50 -29.78 -17.26
CA ARG A 52 2.66 -28.40 -17.75
C ARG A 52 2.08 -27.34 -16.80
N VAL A 53 1.45 -27.75 -15.70
CA VAL A 53 0.80 -26.86 -14.71
C VAL A 53 1.43 -26.96 -13.31
N PRO A 54 2.77 -26.78 -13.14
CA PRO A 54 3.41 -26.70 -11.82
C PRO A 54 3.10 -25.35 -11.14
N GLU A 55 2.41 -25.40 -10.00
CA GLU A 55 1.86 -24.24 -9.28
C GLU A 55 2.92 -23.22 -8.85
N THR A 56 4.02 -23.68 -8.25
CA THR A 56 5.12 -22.83 -7.78
C THR A 56 5.82 -22.10 -8.92
N VAL A 57 6.02 -22.78 -10.05
CA VAL A 57 6.70 -22.22 -11.24
C VAL A 57 5.80 -21.19 -11.93
N ILE A 58 4.53 -21.52 -12.18
CA ILE A 58 3.63 -20.61 -12.92
C ILE A 58 3.19 -19.40 -12.10
N THR A 59 3.34 -19.45 -10.77
CA THR A 59 3.05 -18.31 -9.87
C THR A 59 4.30 -17.58 -9.38
N GLY A 60 5.49 -18.13 -9.56
CA GLY A 60 6.73 -17.58 -8.99
C GLY A 60 6.77 -17.66 -7.46
N ALA A 61 6.03 -18.59 -6.86
CA ALA A 61 5.98 -18.78 -5.40
C ALA A 61 7.21 -19.53 -4.89
N ARG A 62 7.60 -19.25 -3.64
CA ARG A 62 8.75 -19.91 -3.01
C ARG A 62 8.35 -21.28 -2.44
N PRO A 63 9.32 -22.19 -2.26
CA PRO A 63 9.08 -23.39 -1.47
C PRO A 63 8.50 -23.04 -0.10
N GLY A 64 7.36 -23.65 0.25
CA GLY A 64 6.67 -23.41 1.52
C GLY A 64 5.53 -22.36 1.48
N ASP A 65 5.42 -21.56 0.41
CA ASP A 65 4.35 -20.55 0.28
C ASP A 65 2.99 -21.20 -0.08
N ILE A 66 3.01 -22.31 -0.84
CA ILE A 66 1.82 -23.02 -1.35
C ILE A 66 1.82 -24.48 -0.88
N PHE A 67 0.71 -24.92 -0.29
CA PHE A 67 0.41 -26.32 0.00
C PHE A 67 -0.37 -26.93 -1.17
N VAL A 68 -0.04 -28.14 -1.63
CA VAL A 68 -0.48 -28.61 -2.95
C VAL A 68 -1.16 -29.97 -2.90
N HIS A 69 -2.31 -30.09 -3.58
CA HIS A 69 -2.95 -31.35 -3.97
C HIS A 69 -3.15 -31.38 -5.48
N ARG A 70 -2.85 -32.52 -6.12
CA ARG A 70 -3.01 -32.68 -7.57
C ARG A 70 -3.61 -34.02 -7.91
N ASN A 71 -4.57 -34.02 -8.84
CA ASN A 71 -5.23 -35.22 -9.34
C ASN A 71 -5.65 -35.04 -10.80
N ILE A 72 -6.24 -36.07 -11.42
CA ILE A 72 -6.67 -35.99 -12.82
C ILE A 72 -7.88 -35.05 -12.94
N ALA A 73 -7.77 -34.03 -13.81
CA ALA A 73 -8.82 -33.04 -14.07
C ALA A 73 -9.29 -32.25 -12.84
N ASN A 74 -8.38 -31.99 -11.88
CA ASN A 74 -8.57 -31.06 -10.76
C ASN A 74 -9.91 -31.23 -10.04
N GLN A 75 -10.30 -32.48 -9.74
CA GLN A 75 -11.58 -32.79 -9.11
C GLN A 75 -11.48 -32.74 -7.57
N PHE A 76 -12.61 -32.48 -6.91
CA PHE A 76 -12.76 -32.55 -5.46
C PHE A 76 -14.07 -33.27 -5.10
N PRO A 77 -14.11 -34.61 -5.21
CA PRO A 77 -15.25 -35.41 -4.76
C PRO A 77 -15.44 -35.30 -3.23
N LEU A 78 -16.70 -35.32 -2.77
CA LEU A 78 -17.02 -35.20 -1.34
C LEU A 78 -16.76 -36.50 -0.54
N ASP A 79 -16.41 -37.59 -1.22
CA ASP A 79 -16.08 -38.90 -0.69
C ASP A 79 -14.60 -39.26 -0.86
N ASP A 80 -13.80 -38.38 -1.48
CA ASP A 80 -12.35 -38.56 -1.58
C ASP A 80 -11.67 -38.25 -0.24
N THR A 81 -11.34 -39.30 0.50
CA THR A 81 -10.68 -39.20 1.81
C THR A 81 -9.30 -38.51 1.71
N SER A 82 -8.59 -38.66 0.58
CA SER A 82 -7.28 -38.02 0.37
C SER A 82 -7.43 -36.50 0.26
N ALA A 83 -8.34 -36.04 -0.60
CA ALA A 83 -8.60 -34.62 -0.80
C ALA A 83 -9.18 -33.95 0.45
N LEU A 84 -10.10 -34.63 1.15
CA LEU A 84 -10.66 -34.16 2.42
C LEU A 84 -9.61 -34.04 3.53
N ALA A 85 -8.69 -35.02 3.63
CA ALA A 85 -7.59 -34.98 4.60
C ALA A 85 -6.64 -33.81 4.33
N VAL A 86 -6.29 -33.55 3.06
CA VAL A 86 -5.45 -32.42 2.67
C VAL A 86 -6.13 -31.09 2.99
N LEU A 87 -7.41 -30.91 2.63
CA LEU A 87 -8.17 -29.71 2.96
C LEU A 87 -8.23 -29.46 4.46
N LYS A 88 -8.53 -30.52 5.23
CA LYS A 88 -8.58 -30.44 6.70
C LYS A 88 -7.23 -30.04 7.28
N TYR A 89 -6.15 -30.66 6.84
CA TYR A 89 -4.81 -30.33 7.34
C TYR A 89 -4.43 -28.88 7.03
N ALA A 90 -4.66 -28.44 5.80
CA ALA A 90 -4.36 -27.08 5.37
C ALA A 90 -5.11 -26.02 6.19
N VAL A 91 -6.42 -26.21 6.39
CA VAL A 91 -7.27 -25.23 7.08
C VAL A 91 -7.08 -25.28 8.61
N ASP A 92 -7.13 -26.47 9.20
CA ASP A 92 -7.18 -26.58 10.66
C ASP A 92 -5.81 -26.49 11.33
N PHE A 93 -4.74 -26.94 10.66
CA PHE A 93 -3.41 -27.08 11.23
C PHE A 93 -2.41 -26.09 10.64
N LEU A 94 -2.40 -25.90 9.32
CA LEU A 94 -1.50 -24.93 8.67
C LEU A 94 -2.07 -23.51 8.69
N GLY A 95 -3.39 -23.35 8.79
CA GLY A 95 -4.04 -22.05 8.84
C GLY A 95 -4.00 -21.29 7.51
N VAL A 96 -4.05 -22.01 6.37
CA VAL A 96 -4.11 -21.39 5.04
C VAL A 96 -5.32 -20.47 4.96
N GLN A 97 -5.17 -19.32 4.29
CA GLN A 97 -6.25 -18.34 4.13
C GLN A 97 -6.98 -18.49 2.79
N HIS A 98 -6.36 -19.18 1.82
CA HIS A 98 -6.91 -19.34 0.49
C HIS A 98 -6.89 -20.81 0.09
N VAL A 99 -8.01 -21.30 -0.45
CA VAL A 99 -8.13 -22.59 -1.12
C VAL A 99 -8.45 -22.30 -2.58
N VAL A 100 -7.57 -22.71 -3.49
CA VAL A 100 -7.71 -22.42 -4.91
C VAL A 100 -7.85 -23.72 -5.67
N ILE A 101 -8.95 -23.90 -6.39
CA ILE A 101 -9.13 -25.00 -7.34
C ILE A 101 -8.79 -24.49 -8.75
N VAL A 102 -7.90 -25.19 -9.45
CA VAL A 102 -7.31 -24.71 -10.70
C VAL A 102 -7.48 -25.72 -11.83
N GLY A 103 -8.33 -25.35 -12.79
CA GLY A 103 -8.41 -26.00 -14.09
C GLY A 103 -7.38 -25.45 -15.06
N HIS A 104 -7.29 -26.02 -16.26
CA HIS A 104 -6.42 -25.50 -17.31
C HIS A 104 -6.95 -25.76 -18.72
N SER A 105 -6.57 -24.93 -19.69
CA SER A 105 -6.89 -25.17 -21.09
C SER A 105 -6.23 -26.47 -21.58
N GLU A 106 -6.81 -27.10 -22.60
CA GLU A 106 -6.36 -28.39 -23.14
C GLU A 106 -6.18 -29.49 -22.08
N CYS A 107 -7.07 -29.52 -21.07
CA CYS A 107 -7.08 -30.59 -20.07
C CYS A 107 -7.50 -31.92 -20.68
N GLY A 108 -6.58 -32.90 -20.66
CA GLY A 108 -6.80 -34.23 -21.25
C GLY A 108 -7.98 -34.97 -20.62
N GLY A 109 -8.16 -34.88 -19.30
CA GLY A 109 -9.30 -35.50 -18.61
C GLY A 109 -10.63 -34.88 -19.01
N ALA A 110 -10.72 -33.55 -19.01
CA ALA A 110 -11.94 -32.84 -19.45
C ALA A 110 -12.25 -33.11 -20.94
N ALA A 111 -11.22 -33.20 -21.78
CA ALA A 111 -11.39 -33.54 -23.20
C ALA A 111 -11.92 -34.97 -23.39
N ALA A 112 -11.47 -35.94 -22.59
CA ALA A 112 -11.99 -37.32 -22.61
C ALA A 112 -13.44 -37.37 -22.14
N CYS A 113 -13.78 -36.67 -21.05
CA CYS A 113 -15.15 -36.53 -20.56
C CYS A 113 -16.08 -35.93 -21.61
N PHE A 114 -15.66 -34.84 -22.26
CA PHE A 114 -16.43 -34.23 -23.34
C PHE A 114 -16.64 -35.20 -24.51
N ALA A 115 -15.58 -35.88 -24.98
CA ALA A 115 -15.67 -36.84 -26.08
C ALA A 115 -16.65 -38.00 -25.76
N ALA A 116 -16.68 -38.46 -24.51
CA ALA A 116 -17.61 -39.51 -24.08
C ALA A 116 -19.09 -39.09 -24.24
N THR A 117 -19.42 -37.80 -24.03
CA THR A 117 -20.79 -37.28 -24.23
C THR A 117 -21.23 -37.25 -25.70
N GLN A 118 -20.29 -37.33 -26.64
CA GLN A 118 -20.57 -37.41 -28.08
C GLN A 118 -20.80 -38.86 -28.55
N SER A 119 -20.58 -39.85 -27.67
CA SER A 119 -20.84 -41.25 -28.00
C SER A 119 -22.34 -41.51 -28.13
N PRO A 120 -22.80 -42.27 -29.15
CA PRO A 120 -24.21 -42.67 -29.27
C PRO A 120 -24.74 -43.48 -28.09
N SER A 121 -23.84 -44.09 -27.30
CA SER A 121 -24.18 -44.86 -26.10
C SER A 121 -24.35 -44.00 -24.85
N PHE A 122 -24.01 -42.71 -24.91
CA PHE A 122 -24.15 -41.82 -23.76
C PHE A 122 -25.63 -41.50 -23.50
N THR A 123 -26.04 -41.66 -22.25
CA THR A 123 -27.36 -41.25 -21.76
C THR A 123 -27.17 -40.55 -20.43
N GLU A 124 -27.89 -39.45 -20.19
CA GLU A 124 -27.70 -38.62 -18.99
C GLU A 124 -27.91 -39.40 -17.69
N ASP A 125 -28.92 -40.28 -17.68
CA ASP A 125 -29.32 -41.11 -16.54
C ASP A 125 -28.72 -42.53 -16.54
N GLY A 126 -27.95 -42.88 -17.56
CA GLY A 126 -27.41 -44.23 -17.72
C GLY A 126 -26.03 -44.46 -17.10
N PRO A 127 -25.47 -45.66 -17.30
CA PRO A 127 -24.09 -45.95 -16.96
C PRO A 127 -23.14 -45.12 -17.84
N VAL A 128 -22.14 -44.51 -17.22
CA VAL A 128 -21.20 -43.61 -17.88
C VAL A 128 -19.84 -44.30 -18.00
N VAL A 129 -19.29 -44.33 -19.22
CA VAL A 129 -17.95 -44.84 -19.50
C VAL A 129 -17.19 -43.76 -20.24
N THR A 130 -16.21 -43.15 -19.57
CA THR A 130 -15.43 -42.05 -20.14
C THR A 130 -14.39 -42.53 -21.16
N ILE A 131 -13.73 -43.64 -20.85
CA ILE A 131 -12.66 -44.25 -21.65
C ILE A 131 -13.15 -45.62 -22.11
N PRO A 132 -13.61 -45.75 -23.37
CA PRO A 132 -14.25 -46.98 -23.87
C PRO A 132 -13.37 -48.23 -23.86
N SER A 133 -12.04 -48.05 -23.85
CA SER A 133 -11.08 -49.17 -23.80
C SER A 133 -10.89 -49.75 -22.40
N LEU A 134 -11.49 -49.15 -21.36
CA LEU A 134 -11.37 -49.56 -19.97
C LEU A 134 -12.72 -50.08 -19.45
N SER A 135 -12.68 -50.94 -18.44
CA SER A 135 -13.89 -51.39 -17.73
C SER A 135 -14.61 -50.20 -17.09
N PRO A 136 -15.95 -50.21 -16.96
CA PRO A 136 -16.67 -49.22 -16.16
C PRO A 136 -16.16 -49.15 -14.70
N ASP A 137 -15.73 -50.29 -14.15
CA ASP A 137 -15.18 -50.40 -12.80
C ASP A 137 -13.69 -50.01 -12.71
N ASP A 138 -13.08 -49.56 -13.82
CA ASP A 138 -11.71 -49.07 -13.81
C ASP A 138 -11.62 -47.76 -12.99
N ALA A 139 -10.58 -47.63 -12.18
CA ALA A 139 -10.40 -46.49 -11.29
C ALA A 139 -10.43 -45.15 -12.03
N LEU A 140 -9.94 -45.08 -13.28
CA LEU A 140 -9.96 -43.85 -14.06
C LEU A 140 -11.35 -43.52 -14.59
N ASN A 141 -12.15 -44.52 -14.97
CA ASN A 141 -13.54 -44.32 -15.37
C ASN A 141 -14.40 -43.90 -14.18
N GLN A 142 -14.25 -44.56 -13.02
CA GLN A 142 -14.94 -44.17 -11.79
C GLN A 142 -14.57 -42.73 -11.37
N TRP A 143 -13.28 -42.38 -11.46
CA TRP A 143 -12.81 -41.02 -11.14
C TRP A 143 -13.36 -39.94 -12.08
N LEU A 144 -13.48 -40.23 -13.37
CA LEU A 144 -13.94 -39.26 -14.38
C LEU A 144 -15.46 -39.25 -14.57
N GLU A 145 -16.19 -40.19 -13.98
CA GLU A 145 -17.65 -40.27 -14.09
C GLU A 145 -18.34 -38.94 -13.69
N PRO A 146 -18.04 -38.30 -12.54
CA PRO A 146 -18.73 -37.07 -12.14
C PRO A 146 -18.54 -35.92 -13.13
N LEU A 147 -17.32 -35.78 -13.68
CA LEU A 147 -17.01 -34.79 -14.70
C LEU A 147 -17.67 -35.11 -16.04
N THR A 148 -17.80 -36.39 -16.39
CA THR A 148 -18.48 -36.82 -17.62
C THR A 148 -19.98 -36.55 -17.54
N ARG A 149 -20.60 -36.81 -16.38
CA ARG A 149 -22.00 -36.42 -16.13
C ARG A 149 -22.18 -34.90 -16.20
N LEU A 150 -21.27 -34.13 -15.60
CA LEU A 150 -21.28 -32.68 -15.70
C LEU A 150 -21.21 -32.23 -17.17
N ALA A 151 -20.26 -32.74 -17.95
CA ALA A 151 -20.12 -32.41 -19.36
C ALA A 151 -21.39 -32.72 -20.17
N GLY A 152 -22.06 -33.85 -19.87
CA GLY A 152 -23.33 -34.23 -20.51
C GLY A 152 -24.45 -33.23 -20.21
N SER A 153 -24.55 -32.77 -18.96
CA SER A 153 -25.58 -31.80 -18.53
C SER A 153 -25.44 -30.41 -19.14
N LEU A 154 -24.30 -30.10 -19.76
CA LEU A 154 -24.10 -28.82 -20.47
C LEU A 154 -24.71 -28.84 -21.88
N HIS A 155 -25.18 -29.99 -22.35
CA HIS A 155 -25.79 -30.18 -23.68
C HIS A 155 -24.90 -29.67 -24.83
N LEU A 156 -23.58 -29.88 -24.73
CA LEU A 156 -22.57 -29.43 -25.71
C LEU A 156 -22.19 -30.51 -26.74
N SER A 157 -22.91 -31.64 -26.80
CA SER A 157 -22.49 -32.82 -27.58
C SER A 157 -22.29 -32.54 -29.07
N THR A 158 -23.02 -31.57 -29.64
CA THR A 158 -22.89 -31.15 -31.04
C THR A 158 -21.89 -30.00 -31.27
N THR A 159 -21.36 -29.41 -30.20
CA THR A 159 -20.46 -28.25 -30.26
C THR A 159 -19.04 -28.70 -30.63
N PRO A 160 -18.30 -27.96 -31.48
CA PRO A 160 -16.90 -28.28 -31.76
C PRO A 160 -16.03 -28.29 -30.49
N LYS A 161 -15.11 -29.24 -30.39
CA LYS A 161 -14.23 -29.41 -29.21
C LYS A 161 -13.54 -28.11 -28.78
N ALA A 162 -13.05 -27.32 -29.74
CA ALA A 162 -12.32 -26.07 -29.46
C ALA A 162 -13.19 -25.03 -28.70
N GLU A 163 -14.50 -25.07 -28.89
CA GLU A 163 -15.45 -24.17 -28.22
C GLU A 163 -16.02 -24.81 -26.94
N ALA A 164 -16.27 -26.12 -26.96
CA ALA A 164 -16.86 -26.84 -25.84
C ALA A 164 -15.89 -27.07 -24.67
N LEU A 165 -14.63 -27.39 -24.96
CA LEU A 165 -13.65 -27.77 -23.93
C LEU A 165 -13.38 -26.64 -22.90
N PRO A 166 -13.20 -25.36 -23.29
CA PRO A 166 -13.11 -24.27 -22.34
C PRO A 166 -14.30 -24.20 -21.38
N ILE A 167 -15.52 -24.41 -21.89
CA ILE A 167 -16.75 -24.37 -21.09
C ILE A 167 -16.75 -25.54 -20.09
N VAL A 168 -16.44 -26.77 -20.53
CA VAL A 168 -16.36 -27.95 -19.65
C VAL A 168 -15.32 -27.75 -18.54
N VAL A 169 -14.15 -27.18 -18.87
CA VAL A 169 -13.11 -26.88 -17.89
C VAL A 169 -13.60 -25.86 -16.86
N GLU A 170 -14.19 -24.76 -17.31
CA GLU A 170 -14.68 -23.72 -16.38
C GLU A 170 -15.81 -24.23 -15.49
N GLU A 171 -16.76 -24.97 -16.04
CA GLU A 171 -17.87 -25.54 -15.28
C GLU A 171 -17.40 -26.60 -14.29
N ASN A 172 -16.39 -27.40 -14.63
CA ASN A 172 -15.74 -28.31 -13.69
C ASN A 172 -15.16 -27.53 -12.50
N VAL A 173 -14.39 -26.47 -12.76
CA VAL A 173 -13.82 -25.62 -11.71
C VAL A 173 -14.93 -25.06 -10.81
N ARG A 174 -16.01 -24.53 -11.39
CA ARG A 174 -17.17 -24.04 -10.61
C ARG A 174 -17.80 -25.14 -9.75
N ARG A 175 -18.03 -26.33 -10.31
CA ARG A 175 -18.57 -27.49 -9.57
C ARG A 175 -17.67 -27.90 -8.41
N GLN A 176 -16.35 -27.87 -8.60
CA GLN A 176 -15.43 -28.22 -7.52
C GLN A 176 -15.34 -27.15 -6.43
N VAL A 177 -15.47 -25.85 -6.78
CA VAL A 177 -15.65 -24.77 -5.79
C VAL A 177 -16.89 -25.06 -4.93
N GLU A 178 -18.01 -25.44 -5.56
CA GLU A 178 -19.24 -25.79 -4.82
C GLU A 178 -19.05 -26.98 -3.88
N ASN A 179 -18.34 -28.02 -4.33
CA ASN A 179 -18.03 -29.18 -3.49
C ASN A 179 -17.18 -28.77 -2.29
N LEU A 180 -16.11 -28.00 -2.49
CA LEU A 180 -15.28 -27.48 -1.41
C LEU A 180 -16.13 -26.75 -0.37
N CYS A 181 -16.98 -25.81 -0.80
CA CYS A 181 -17.85 -25.06 0.11
C CYS A 181 -18.80 -25.95 0.92
N LYS A 182 -19.18 -27.13 0.43
CA LYS A 182 -20.06 -28.07 1.15
C LYS A 182 -19.31 -28.91 2.21
N THR A 183 -17.99 -28.87 2.24
CA THR A 183 -17.21 -29.68 3.18
C THR A 183 -17.40 -29.23 4.63
N ALA A 184 -17.44 -30.19 5.56
CA ALA A 184 -17.50 -29.90 6.98
C ALA A 184 -16.31 -29.04 7.45
N THR A 185 -15.12 -29.22 6.86
CA THR A 185 -13.93 -28.43 7.17
C THR A 185 -14.17 -26.93 6.96
N LEU A 186 -14.65 -26.53 5.78
CA LEU A 186 -14.86 -25.11 5.47
C LEU A 186 -16.09 -24.54 6.20
N GLN A 187 -17.17 -25.32 6.32
CA GLN A 187 -18.34 -24.92 7.10
C GLN A 187 -17.98 -24.64 8.57
N ASN A 188 -17.17 -25.51 9.19
CA ASN A 188 -16.71 -25.34 10.56
C ASN A 188 -15.73 -24.15 10.69
N ALA A 189 -14.86 -23.94 9.71
CA ALA A 189 -13.93 -22.81 9.69
C ALA A 189 -14.68 -21.47 9.66
N TRP A 190 -15.70 -21.34 8.80
CA TRP A 190 -16.55 -20.15 8.71
C TRP A 190 -17.44 -19.92 9.93
N ALA A 191 -17.88 -20.99 10.60
CA ALA A 191 -18.61 -20.92 11.85
C ALA A 191 -17.72 -20.65 13.09
N SER A 192 -16.39 -20.69 12.94
CA SER A 192 -15.45 -20.53 14.04
C SER A 192 -15.43 -19.12 14.63
N THR A 193 -15.22 -19.03 15.95
CA THR A 193 -14.95 -17.75 16.64
C THR A 193 -13.52 -17.26 16.44
N ASP A 194 -12.61 -18.10 15.93
CA ASP A 194 -11.25 -17.71 15.56
C ASP A 194 -11.28 -16.91 14.25
N ALA A 195 -10.89 -15.63 14.32
CA ALA A 195 -10.89 -14.73 13.17
C ALA A 195 -9.98 -15.21 12.03
N LYS A 196 -8.90 -15.97 12.30
CA LYS A 196 -8.06 -16.52 11.24
C LYS A 196 -8.76 -17.65 10.49
N LYS A 197 -9.47 -18.53 11.20
CA LYS A 197 -10.24 -19.63 10.61
C LYS A 197 -11.49 -19.14 9.87
N ARG A 198 -12.12 -18.08 10.37
CA ARG A 198 -13.28 -17.46 9.72
C ARG A 198 -12.95 -16.78 8.38
N ASN A 199 -11.69 -16.44 8.14
CA ASN A 199 -11.23 -15.71 6.96
C ASN A 199 -10.59 -16.63 5.88
N VAL A 200 -11.04 -17.89 5.77
CA VAL A 200 -10.62 -18.80 4.70
C VAL A 200 -11.49 -18.62 3.45
N TRP A 201 -10.89 -18.38 2.30
CA TRP A 201 -11.59 -18.07 1.05
C TRP A 201 -11.38 -19.18 0.01
N VAL A 202 -12.42 -19.49 -0.78
CA VAL A 202 -12.36 -20.48 -1.87
C VAL A 202 -12.40 -19.77 -3.22
N HIS A 203 -11.48 -20.13 -4.12
CA HIS A 203 -11.31 -19.52 -5.42
C HIS A 203 -11.28 -20.57 -6.53
N GLY A 204 -11.82 -20.24 -7.70
CA GLY A 204 -11.77 -21.11 -8.88
C GLY A 204 -11.03 -20.44 -10.02
N TRP A 205 -9.90 -20.98 -10.45
CA TRP A 205 -9.04 -20.42 -11.50
C TRP A 205 -8.91 -21.35 -12.70
N VAL A 206 -8.55 -20.79 -13.85
CA VAL A 206 -8.15 -21.52 -15.06
C VAL A 206 -6.79 -21.02 -15.53
N TYR A 207 -5.86 -21.94 -15.70
CA TYR A 207 -4.57 -21.69 -16.34
C TYR A 207 -4.66 -21.89 -17.84
N ASP A 208 -4.39 -20.85 -18.62
CA ASP A 208 -4.28 -20.98 -20.06
C ASP A 208 -2.86 -21.37 -20.47
N LEU A 209 -2.71 -22.60 -20.98
CA LEU A 209 -1.43 -23.15 -21.43
C LEU A 209 -0.81 -22.36 -22.58
N ALA A 210 -1.61 -21.76 -23.46
CA ALA A 210 -1.11 -21.06 -24.63
C ALA A 210 -0.46 -19.71 -24.25
N SER A 211 -1.06 -18.98 -23.31
CA SER A 211 -0.56 -17.66 -22.85
C SER A 211 0.29 -17.73 -21.58
N GLY A 212 0.26 -18.83 -20.85
CA GLY A 212 0.91 -18.97 -19.55
C GLY A 212 0.25 -18.13 -18.45
N ARG A 213 -1.02 -17.77 -18.60
CA ARG A 213 -1.74 -16.88 -17.66
C ARG A 213 -2.80 -17.62 -16.86
N LEU A 214 -2.87 -17.33 -15.55
CA LEU A 214 -3.99 -17.70 -14.70
C LEU A 214 -5.12 -16.67 -14.82
N ARG A 215 -6.36 -17.14 -14.85
CA ARG A 215 -7.57 -16.33 -14.81
C ARG A 215 -8.49 -16.81 -13.69
N ASP A 216 -8.94 -15.88 -12.86
CA ASP A 216 -9.97 -16.16 -11.86
C ASP A 216 -11.36 -16.23 -12.53
N LEU A 217 -12.10 -17.31 -12.30
CA LEU A 217 -13.45 -17.50 -12.82
C LEU A 217 -14.51 -16.72 -12.04
N LYS A 218 -14.11 -16.04 -10.98
CA LYS A 218 -15.01 -15.20 -10.17
C LYS A 218 -16.17 -16.03 -9.59
N ALA A 219 -15.96 -17.34 -9.37
CA ALA A 219 -16.98 -18.23 -8.81
C ALA A 219 -17.49 -17.64 -7.48
N PRO A 220 -18.82 -17.57 -7.27
CA PRO A 220 -19.35 -16.96 -6.06
C PRO A 220 -18.96 -17.81 -4.83
N PRO A 221 -18.48 -17.21 -3.73
CA PRO A 221 -18.36 -17.94 -2.47
C PRO A 221 -19.77 -18.37 -2.03
N SER A 222 -20.06 -19.67 -2.06
CA SER A 222 -21.33 -20.20 -1.57
C SER A 222 -21.30 -20.42 -0.05
N SER A 223 -21.23 -19.33 0.69
CA SER A 223 -22.08 -19.08 1.86
C SER A 223 -21.95 -17.62 2.30
N SER A 224 -23.11 -17.00 2.53
CA SER A 224 -23.36 -15.56 2.73
C SER A 224 -23.30 -14.71 1.46
N SER A 225 -24.45 -14.08 1.19
CA SER A 225 -24.67 -13.07 0.17
C SER A 225 -23.59 -11.97 0.19
N MET A 226 -22.67 -12.02 -0.76
CA MET A 226 -22.21 -10.80 -1.42
C MET A 226 -22.90 -10.76 -2.78
N SER A 227 -24.08 -10.12 -2.84
CA SER A 227 -24.83 -9.88 -4.08
C SER A 227 -23.94 -9.25 -5.14
N SER A 228 -24.24 -9.39 -6.45
CA SER A 228 -23.56 -8.63 -7.50
C SER A 228 -23.52 -7.13 -7.22
N ALA A 229 -24.52 -6.61 -6.48
CA ALA A 229 -24.56 -5.25 -5.96
C ALA A 229 -23.41 -4.89 -5.01
N MET A 230 -22.74 -5.86 -4.36
CA MET A 230 -21.59 -5.63 -3.48
C MET A 230 -20.27 -5.62 -4.25
N ALA A 231 -20.15 -6.41 -5.33
CA ALA A 231 -19.04 -6.31 -6.28
C ALA A 231 -19.13 -5.03 -7.13
N GLU A 232 -20.33 -4.64 -7.56
CA GLU A 232 -20.61 -3.31 -8.14
C GLU A 232 -20.37 -2.19 -7.11
N SER A 233 -20.81 -2.37 -5.86
CA SER A 233 -20.54 -1.42 -4.76
C SER A 233 -19.05 -1.29 -4.44
N LEU A 234 -18.20 -2.26 -4.75
CA LEU A 234 -16.74 -2.14 -4.60
C LEU A 234 -16.11 -1.44 -5.82
N ALA A 235 -16.75 -1.49 -6.99
CA ALA A 235 -16.31 -0.81 -8.23
C ALA A 235 -16.50 0.69 -8.14
N ASP A 236 -17.63 1.11 -7.58
CA ASP A 236 -17.98 2.52 -7.44
C ASP A 236 -17.22 3.22 -6.29
N ARG A 237 -16.51 2.47 -5.45
CA ARG A 237 -15.71 3.03 -4.36
C ARG A 237 -14.42 3.63 -4.87
N VAL A 238 -14.02 4.76 -4.31
CA VAL A 238 -12.78 5.46 -4.66
C VAL A 238 -11.57 4.78 -4.00
N LEU A 239 -10.57 4.42 -4.82
CA LEU A 239 -9.30 3.87 -4.37
C LEU A 239 -8.24 4.98 -4.30
N VAL A 240 -7.69 5.21 -3.12
CA VAL A 240 -6.70 6.26 -2.84
C VAL A 240 -5.36 5.63 -2.46
N GLN A 241 -4.30 5.98 -3.17
CA GLN A 241 -2.92 5.64 -2.81
C GLN A 241 -2.24 6.86 -2.19
N ILE A 242 -1.62 6.66 -1.03
CA ILE A 242 -0.92 7.71 -0.28
C ILE A 242 0.50 7.22 -0.01
N ALA A 243 1.47 8.02 -0.41
CA ALA A 243 2.88 7.73 -0.26
C ALA A 243 3.57 8.89 0.47
N SER A 244 4.48 8.59 1.39
CA SER A 244 5.27 9.61 2.11
C SER A 244 6.72 9.21 2.23
N TYR A 245 7.63 10.17 2.03
CA TYR A 245 9.06 9.95 2.21
C TYR A 245 9.82 11.20 2.67
N ASN A 246 10.50 11.10 3.81
CA ASN A 246 11.51 12.07 4.21
C ASN A 246 12.83 11.77 3.47
N THR A 247 13.27 12.68 2.62
CA THR A 247 14.42 12.51 1.73
C THR A 247 15.74 13.01 2.32
N ASN A 248 15.80 13.34 3.62
CA ASN A 248 17.03 13.69 4.35
C ASN A 248 17.92 14.72 3.61
N LEU A 249 17.27 15.77 3.09
CA LEU A 249 17.89 16.93 2.42
C LEU A 249 18.71 16.59 1.15
N GLN A 250 18.42 15.46 0.51
CA GLN A 250 19.21 14.97 -0.62
C GLN A 250 18.89 15.60 -1.99
N ALA A 251 17.85 16.44 -2.10
CA ALA A 251 17.39 17.03 -3.37
C ALA A 251 17.16 15.92 -4.41
N GLU A 252 17.70 16.08 -5.63
CA GLU A 252 17.61 15.11 -6.73
C GLU A 252 18.06 13.70 -6.33
N ARG A 253 19.10 13.58 -5.48
CA ARG A 253 19.63 12.29 -4.99
C ARG A 253 18.72 11.60 -3.98
N GLY A 254 17.66 12.26 -3.53
CA GLY A 254 16.72 11.76 -2.54
C GLY A 254 15.86 10.60 -3.04
N LEU A 255 15.76 10.40 -4.35
CA LEU A 255 15.04 9.29 -4.95
C LEU A 255 15.91 8.53 -5.96
N PRO A 256 15.79 7.19 -6.05
CA PRO A 256 16.25 6.45 -7.20
C PRO A 256 15.43 6.82 -8.46
N GLN A 257 15.96 6.48 -9.63
CA GLN A 257 15.24 6.66 -10.90
C GLN A 257 14.05 5.70 -11.05
N ASP A 258 14.16 4.52 -10.45
CA ASP A 258 13.09 3.53 -10.42
C ASP A 258 12.28 3.69 -9.14
N LEU A 259 11.00 4.05 -9.28
CA LEU A 259 10.07 4.20 -8.15
C LEU A 259 9.08 3.06 -8.03
N VAL A 260 9.22 2.00 -8.84
CA VAL A 260 8.24 0.91 -8.98
C VAL A 260 7.93 0.25 -7.65
N ASP A 261 8.94 -0.10 -6.85
CA ASP A 261 8.73 -0.77 -5.55
C ASP A 261 7.88 0.08 -4.59
N TRP A 262 7.92 1.41 -4.72
CA TRP A 262 7.21 2.32 -3.84
C TRP A 262 5.86 2.77 -4.37
N LEU A 263 5.77 3.06 -5.67
CA LEU A 263 4.57 3.63 -6.29
C LEU A 263 3.74 2.61 -7.09
N SER A 264 4.29 1.43 -7.39
CA SER A 264 3.61 0.28 -8.00
C SER A 264 3.24 -0.92 -7.09
N PRO A 265 3.38 -0.92 -5.74
CA PRO A 265 2.95 -2.06 -4.91
C PRO A 265 1.43 -2.31 -5.00
N THR A 266 0.69 -1.34 -5.53
CA THR A 266 -0.72 -1.44 -5.96
C THR A 266 -0.99 -2.55 -6.98
N LEU A 267 -0.02 -2.94 -7.83
CA LEU A 267 -0.19 -4.04 -8.77
C LEU A 267 -0.28 -5.40 -8.09
N GLN A 268 0.45 -5.59 -6.99
CA GLN A 268 0.42 -6.83 -6.22
C GLN A 268 -0.81 -6.88 -5.31
N VAL A 269 -1.22 -5.73 -4.75
CA VAL A 269 -2.37 -5.67 -3.82
C VAL A 269 -3.72 -5.54 -4.52
N SER A 270 -3.78 -5.01 -5.75
CA SER A 270 -5.03 -5.03 -6.53
C SER A 270 -5.56 -6.45 -6.79
N ASN A 271 -4.70 -7.48 -6.71
CA ASN A 271 -5.10 -8.89 -6.74
C ASN A 271 -5.84 -9.35 -5.47
N PHE A 272 -5.64 -8.68 -4.32
CA PHE A 272 -6.15 -9.11 -3.02
C PHE A 272 -7.60 -8.66 -2.75
N LEU A 273 -8.01 -7.49 -3.26
CA LEU A 273 -9.38 -6.96 -3.08
C LEU A 273 -10.24 -6.97 -4.34
N TYR A 274 -9.63 -7.19 -5.51
CA TYR A 274 -10.27 -7.00 -6.80
C TYR A 274 -9.95 -8.17 -7.73
N ARG A 275 -10.99 -8.67 -8.43
CA ARG A 275 -10.84 -9.75 -9.42
C ARG A 275 -10.12 -9.30 -10.70
N GLU A 276 -9.77 -8.01 -10.81
CA GLU A 276 -9.04 -7.37 -11.92
C GLU A 276 -8.09 -6.30 -11.39
N ARG A 277 -6.92 -6.14 -12.02
CA ARG A 277 -5.93 -5.13 -11.61
C ARG A 277 -6.51 -3.71 -11.80
N ARG A 278 -6.78 -3.01 -10.69
CA ARG A 278 -7.32 -1.64 -10.67
C ARG A 278 -6.25 -0.62 -10.29
N ALA A 279 -6.09 0.42 -11.11
CA ALA A 279 -5.27 1.59 -10.78
C ALA A 279 -5.99 2.50 -9.76
N PRO A 280 -5.26 3.18 -8.85
CA PRO A 280 -5.85 4.19 -7.96
C PRO A 280 -6.62 5.27 -8.70
N ASP A 281 -7.72 5.75 -8.11
CA ASP A 281 -8.43 6.93 -8.59
C ASP A 281 -7.69 8.21 -8.21
N ILE A 282 -7.02 8.20 -7.06
CA ILE A 282 -6.22 9.32 -6.53
C ILE A 282 -4.88 8.78 -6.05
N VAL A 283 -3.79 9.46 -6.41
CA VAL A 283 -2.44 9.22 -5.88
C VAL A 283 -1.94 10.49 -5.20
N ALA A 284 -1.58 10.43 -3.92
CA ALA A 284 -0.99 11.54 -3.18
C ALA A 284 0.42 11.18 -2.71
N VAL A 285 1.41 11.99 -3.06
CA VAL A 285 2.83 11.76 -2.71
C VAL A 285 3.36 12.94 -1.92
N GLY A 286 3.73 12.70 -0.66
CA GLY A 286 4.30 13.69 0.25
C GLY A 286 5.80 13.52 0.44
N PHE A 287 6.54 14.63 0.44
CA PHE A 287 7.96 14.67 0.75
C PHE A 287 8.26 15.59 1.93
N GLN A 288 9.27 15.21 2.72
CA GLN A 288 9.85 16.05 3.77
C GLN A 288 11.37 16.11 3.57
N GLU A 289 12.00 17.19 4.02
CA GLU A 289 13.43 17.42 3.78
C GLU A 289 13.81 17.26 2.30
N LEU A 290 12.98 17.83 1.43
CA LEU A 290 13.08 17.67 -0.01
C LEU A 290 14.48 18.05 -0.55
N LEU A 291 15.09 19.08 0.02
CA LEU A 291 16.34 19.68 -0.45
C LEU A 291 17.11 20.32 0.71
N PRO A 292 18.41 20.63 0.55
CA PRO A 292 19.21 21.33 1.55
C PRO A 292 18.51 22.57 2.11
N LEU A 293 18.52 22.70 3.44
CA LEU A 293 17.68 23.66 4.13
C LEU A 293 17.88 25.11 3.66
N HIS A 294 19.11 25.54 3.44
CA HIS A 294 19.41 26.88 2.94
C HIS A 294 18.78 27.17 1.57
N LEU A 295 18.76 26.18 0.66
CA LEU A 295 18.10 26.29 -0.65
C LEU A 295 16.58 26.33 -0.50
N GLY A 296 16.02 25.49 0.37
CA GLY A 296 14.59 25.51 0.67
C GLY A 296 14.13 26.83 1.29
N LEU A 297 14.93 27.42 2.17
CA LEU A 297 14.67 28.71 2.81
C LEU A 297 14.79 29.87 1.81
N CYS A 298 15.74 29.81 0.87
CA CYS A 298 15.77 30.70 -0.31
C CYS A 298 14.56 30.52 -1.22
N GLY A 299 13.87 29.38 -1.11
CA GLY A 299 12.76 28.90 -1.92
C GLY A 299 13.13 28.48 -3.33
N PHE A 300 14.25 27.77 -3.44
CA PHE A 300 14.64 27.05 -4.65
C PHE A 300 14.09 25.61 -4.68
N SER A 301 12.93 25.39 -4.05
CA SER A 301 12.27 24.08 -4.01
C SER A 301 11.49 23.75 -5.29
N GLU A 302 11.19 24.76 -6.11
CA GLU A 302 10.33 24.64 -7.30
C GLU A 302 10.93 23.72 -8.39
N PRO A 303 12.21 23.85 -8.78
CA PRO A 303 12.80 22.92 -9.76
C PRO A 303 12.76 21.46 -9.28
N VAL A 304 13.07 21.23 -8.00
CA VAL A 304 13.09 19.88 -7.43
C VAL A 304 11.69 19.25 -7.45
N ILE A 305 10.63 20.02 -7.18
CA ILE A 305 9.26 19.46 -7.24
C ILE A 305 8.79 19.21 -8.68
N GLU A 306 9.26 19.97 -9.67
CA GLU A 306 8.98 19.67 -11.09
C GLU A 306 9.63 18.36 -11.54
N ASP A 307 10.90 18.15 -11.18
CA ASP A 307 11.59 16.89 -11.49
C ASP A 307 10.91 15.71 -10.81
N ARG A 308 10.46 15.89 -9.56
CA ARG A 308 9.66 14.87 -8.84
C ARG A 308 8.34 14.61 -9.53
N ASN A 309 7.67 15.64 -10.00
CA ASN A 309 6.41 15.50 -10.72
C ASN A 309 6.60 14.67 -12.00
N ALA A 310 7.58 15.02 -12.83
CA ALA A 310 7.88 14.30 -14.07
C ALA A 310 8.24 12.83 -13.79
N LEU A 311 9.08 12.58 -12.79
CA LEU A 311 9.46 11.23 -12.40
C LEU A 311 8.26 10.41 -11.90
N ILE A 312 7.50 10.92 -10.93
CA ILE A 312 6.34 10.21 -10.38
C ILE A 312 5.33 9.88 -11.47
N LEU A 313 4.99 10.87 -12.31
CA LEU A 313 4.02 10.68 -13.38
C LEU A 313 4.48 9.59 -14.36
N SER A 314 5.73 9.64 -14.79
CA SER A 314 6.31 8.61 -15.68
C SER A 314 6.22 7.20 -15.09
N GLN A 315 6.40 7.06 -13.77
CA GLN A 315 6.42 5.76 -13.09
C GLN A 315 5.01 5.21 -12.87
N ILE A 316 4.07 6.04 -12.39
CA ILE A 316 2.69 5.59 -12.16
C ILE A 316 1.94 5.32 -13.46
N GLU A 317 2.33 5.93 -14.58
CA GLU A 317 1.74 5.68 -15.89
C GLU A 317 2.36 4.46 -16.59
N ALA A 318 3.69 4.33 -16.58
CA ALA A 318 4.38 3.23 -17.24
C ALA A 318 4.07 1.86 -16.62
N HIS A 319 3.85 1.81 -15.30
CA HIS A 319 3.70 0.56 -14.56
C HIS A 319 2.28 0.27 -14.09
N ASN A 320 1.27 1.08 -14.43
CA ASN A 320 -0.10 0.71 -14.05
C ASN A 320 -0.69 -0.37 -14.98
N PRO A 321 -1.66 -1.16 -14.50
CA PRO A 321 -2.07 -2.40 -15.18
C PRO A 321 -2.89 -2.17 -16.45
N ASN A 322 -3.49 -0.98 -16.59
CA ASN A 322 -4.43 -0.66 -17.67
C ASN A 322 -3.93 0.49 -18.57
N LYS A 323 -2.65 0.89 -18.45
CA LYS A 323 -2.03 2.04 -19.14
C LYS A 323 -2.84 3.35 -18.99
N VAL A 324 -3.41 3.55 -17.81
CA VAL A 324 -4.21 4.75 -17.51
C VAL A 324 -3.30 5.96 -17.36
N GLN A 325 -3.81 7.13 -17.71
CA GLN A 325 -3.13 8.41 -17.55
C GLN A 325 -3.59 9.12 -16.26
N TYR A 326 -2.77 10.02 -15.76
CA TYR A 326 -3.08 10.80 -14.55
C TYR A 326 -2.90 12.30 -14.76
N THR A 327 -3.85 13.05 -14.22
CA THR A 327 -3.82 14.52 -14.20
C THR A 327 -3.25 14.94 -12.86
N LEU A 328 -2.24 15.80 -12.88
CA LEU A 328 -1.80 16.52 -11.69
C LEU A 328 -2.92 17.48 -11.25
N VAL A 329 -3.61 17.13 -10.16
CA VAL A 329 -4.67 17.97 -9.57
C VAL A 329 -4.04 19.21 -8.96
N ALA A 330 -3.02 19.02 -8.12
CA ALA A 330 -2.27 20.11 -7.52
C ALA A 330 -0.92 19.65 -7.01
N LYS A 331 0.02 20.60 -6.96
CA LYS A 331 1.27 20.47 -6.20
C LYS A 331 1.47 21.69 -5.31
N VAL A 332 2.09 21.49 -4.16
CA VAL A 332 2.38 22.56 -3.20
C VAL A 332 3.67 22.25 -2.46
N VAL A 333 4.50 23.26 -2.25
CA VAL A 333 5.76 23.15 -1.50
C VAL A 333 5.93 24.34 -0.57
N ASN A 334 6.42 24.08 0.63
CA ASN A 334 6.88 25.09 1.58
C ASN A 334 8.22 24.66 2.17
N VAL A 335 9.29 25.34 1.77
CA VAL A 335 10.69 25.00 2.12
C VAL A 335 10.96 23.54 1.71
N GLY A 336 11.05 22.60 2.64
CA GLY A 336 11.35 21.20 2.37
C GLY A 336 10.15 20.26 2.46
N VAL A 337 8.94 20.77 2.69
CA VAL A 337 7.71 19.97 2.78
C VAL A 337 6.91 20.15 1.50
N ALA A 338 6.66 19.06 0.78
CA ALA A 338 6.00 19.08 -0.54
C ALA A 338 4.89 18.04 -0.63
N LEU A 339 3.84 18.33 -1.40
CA LEU A 339 2.74 17.40 -1.66
C LEU A 339 2.32 17.53 -3.12
N LEU A 340 2.22 16.39 -3.81
CA LEU A 340 1.70 16.27 -5.16
C LEU A 340 0.49 15.34 -5.13
N VAL A 341 -0.62 15.75 -5.74
CA VAL A 341 -1.83 14.95 -5.82
C VAL A 341 -2.24 14.80 -7.28
N TYR A 342 -2.42 13.55 -7.68
CA TYR A 342 -2.81 13.13 -9.01
C TYR A 342 -4.19 12.47 -8.95
N ALA A 343 -4.95 12.62 -10.01
CA ALA A 343 -6.22 11.93 -10.19
C ALA A 343 -6.26 11.25 -11.54
N ARG A 344 -6.88 10.08 -11.59
CA ARG A 344 -6.99 9.26 -12.79
C ARG A 344 -7.79 9.98 -13.87
N ASP A 345 -7.25 10.06 -15.09
CA ASP A 345 -7.76 10.89 -16.18
C ASP A 345 -9.13 10.48 -16.72
N ASP A 346 -9.45 9.20 -16.68
CA ASP A 346 -10.74 8.67 -17.13
C ASP A 346 -11.81 8.71 -16.03
N GLY A 347 -11.50 9.28 -14.86
CA GLY A 347 -12.42 9.41 -13.72
C GLY A 347 -12.32 10.77 -13.03
N ILE A 348 -11.79 10.79 -11.81
CA ILE A 348 -11.74 11.99 -10.96
C ILE A 348 -11.00 13.16 -11.63
N GLY A 349 -9.98 12.88 -12.45
CA GLY A 349 -9.20 13.91 -13.15
C GLY A 349 -10.04 14.81 -14.06
N ARG A 350 -11.16 14.32 -14.62
CA ARG A 350 -12.07 15.10 -15.47
C ARG A 350 -13.10 15.92 -14.71
N THR A 351 -13.40 15.55 -13.48
CA THR A 351 -14.54 16.08 -12.72
C THR A 351 -14.11 16.95 -11.55
N VAL A 352 -12.84 16.89 -11.16
CA VAL A 352 -12.28 17.68 -10.06
C VAL A 352 -12.51 19.18 -10.25
N CYS A 353 -12.97 19.83 -9.18
CA CYS A 353 -13.19 21.27 -9.12
C CYS A 353 -12.77 21.85 -7.76
N ASP A 354 -12.85 23.17 -7.62
CA ASP A 354 -12.51 23.91 -6.39
C ASP A 354 -11.15 23.55 -5.80
N VAL A 355 -10.15 23.36 -6.67
CA VAL A 355 -8.79 23.00 -6.29
C VAL A 355 -8.14 24.15 -5.53
N GLN A 356 -7.64 23.85 -4.34
CA GLN A 356 -7.02 24.80 -3.42
C GLN A 356 -5.74 24.21 -2.85
N THR A 357 -4.73 25.05 -2.69
CA THR A 357 -3.50 24.71 -1.97
C THR A 357 -3.27 25.67 -0.83
N SER A 358 -2.63 25.19 0.25
CA SER A 358 -2.32 26.00 1.42
C SER A 358 -1.04 25.49 2.08
N TRP A 359 -0.43 26.32 2.92
CA TRP A 359 0.75 25.97 3.69
C TRP A 359 0.80 26.71 5.02
N THR A 360 1.52 26.18 5.99
CA THR A 360 1.85 26.85 7.25
C THR A 360 3.18 26.35 7.81
N GLY A 361 3.89 27.19 8.55
CA GLY A 361 5.16 26.87 9.17
C GLY A 361 5.04 26.80 10.70
N THR A 362 5.67 25.78 11.31
CA THR A 362 5.72 25.57 12.76
C THR A 362 7.13 25.74 13.32
N GLY A 363 8.11 26.09 12.47
CA GLY A 363 9.48 26.37 12.86
C GLY A 363 9.59 27.58 13.80
N PRO A 364 10.81 27.93 14.22
CA PRO A 364 11.06 29.16 14.98
C PRO A 364 10.42 30.36 14.27
N VAL A 365 9.57 31.12 14.97
CA VAL A 365 8.84 32.26 14.40
C VAL A 365 8.04 31.87 13.12
N TYR A 366 7.45 30.68 13.12
CA TYR A 366 6.61 30.15 12.02
C TYR A 366 7.35 29.89 10.70
N MET A 367 8.69 29.78 10.74
CA MET A 367 9.51 29.36 9.60
C MET A 367 9.07 28.01 9.02
N GLY A 368 9.24 27.83 7.71
CA GLY A 368 8.71 26.69 6.96
C GLY A 368 9.52 25.40 7.02
N ASN A 369 10.66 25.38 7.74
CA ASN A 369 11.49 24.16 7.88
C ASN A 369 10.79 23.01 8.63
N LYS A 370 9.74 23.34 9.38
CA LYS A 370 8.74 22.44 9.97
C LYS A 370 7.38 23.05 9.70
N GLY A 371 6.33 22.24 9.60
CA GLY A 371 4.99 22.72 9.31
C GLY A 371 4.22 21.75 8.43
N ALA A 372 3.31 22.27 7.61
CA ALA A 372 2.52 21.45 6.71
C ALA A 372 2.15 22.19 5.42
N VAL A 373 1.91 21.39 4.38
CA VAL A 373 1.27 21.82 3.14
C VAL A 373 0.01 21.01 2.93
N GLY A 374 -0.98 21.59 2.25
CA GLY A 374 -2.27 20.94 2.03
C GLY A 374 -2.81 21.17 0.64
N VAL A 375 -3.49 20.16 0.10
CA VAL A 375 -4.26 20.17 -1.14
C VAL A 375 -5.70 19.84 -0.79
N ARG A 376 -6.65 20.64 -1.26
CA ARG A 376 -8.08 20.39 -1.15
C ARG A 376 -8.73 20.51 -2.51
N PHE A 377 -9.65 19.62 -2.83
CA PHE A 377 -10.49 19.72 -4.02
C PHE A 377 -11.84 19.06 -3.79
N ARG A 378 -12.78 19.31 -4.69
CA ARG A 378 -14.12 18.74 -4.67
C ARG A 378 -14.33 17.86 -5.90
N VAL A 379 -15.02 16.74 -5.70
CA VAL A 379 -15.47 15.85 -6.77
C VAL A 379 -17.00 15.89 -6.76
N PRO A 380 -17.64 16.46 -7.79
CA PRO A 380 -19.09 16.48 -7.92
C PRO A 380 -19.70 15.07 -7.88
N SER A 381 -20.96 14.99 -7.44
CA SER A 381 -21.72 13.74 -7.53
C SER A 381 -22.02 13.42 -9.01
N ALA A 382 -22.27 12.15 -9.33
CA ALA A 382 -22.49 11.68 -10.70
C ALA A 382 -23.69 12.36 -11.41
N ASP A 383 -24.65 12.89 -10.64
CA ASP A 383 -25.81 13.66 -11.10
C ASP A 383 -25.54 15.17 -11.24
N GLY A 384 -24.30 15.61 -11.06
CA GLY A 384 -23.92 17.03 -11.05
C GLY A 384 -24.17 17.73 -9.71
N GLY A 385 -24.53 16.99 -8.66
CA GLY A 385 -24.67 17.53 -7.30
C GLY A 385 -23.34 18.01 -6.69
N ILE A 386 -23.40 18.61 -5.50
CA ILE A 386 -22.23 19.19 -4.82
C ILE A 386 -21.08 18.20 -4.62
N GLY A 387 -21.41 16.93 -4.36
CA GLY A 387 -20.41 15.87 -4.20
C GLY A 387 -19.57 16.00 -2.93
N GLU A 388 -18.35 15.47 -2.97
CA GLU A 388 -17.51 15.24 -1.79
C GLU A 388 -16.21 16.04 -1.87
N THR A 389 -15.72 16.51 -0.72
CA THR A 389 -14.47 17.27 -0.58
C THR A 389 -13.35 16.37 -0.05
N TYR A 390 -12.20 16.42 -0.71
CA TYR A 390 -11.02 15.63 -0.40
C TYR A 390 -9.91 16.58 0.06
N THR A 391 -9.35 16.35 1.25
CA THR A 391 -8.25 17.16 1.80
C THR A 391 -7.07 16.26 2.14
N PHE A 392 -5.92 16.54 1.54
CA PHE A 392 -4.63 15.89 1.80
C PHE A 392 -3.70 16.89 2.50
N VAL A 393 -3.07 16.47 3.58
CA VAL A 393 -2.14 17.28 4.37
C VAL A 393 -0.84 16.52 4.53
N ASN A 394 0.26 17.07 4.03
CA ASN A 394 1.59 16.56 4.31
C ASN A 394 2.28 17.41 5.38
N ALA A 395 2.67 16.81 6.49
CA ALA A 395 3.25 17.49 7.64
C ALA A 395 4.67 17.01 7.98
N HIS A 396 5.46 17.93 8.52
CA HIS A 396 6.76 17.66 9.10
C HIS A 396 6.85 18.33 10.47
N LEU A 397 6.66 17.54 11.53
CA LEU A 397 6.54 18.05 12.90
C LEU A 397 7.89 18.09 13.64
N CYS A 398 7.92 18.74 14.81
CA CYS A 398 9.11 18.87 15.63
C CYS A 398 9.84 17.54 15.90
N ALA A 399 11.13 17.50 15.56
CA ALA A 399 11.99 16.34 15.76
C ALA A 399 12.46 16.19 17.21
N HIS A 400 13.16 15.07 17.47
CA HIS A 400 13.78 14.66 18.74
C HIS A 400 12.84 14.01 19.77
N GLN A 401 13.39 13.07 20.56
CA GLN A 401 12.68 12.25 21.56
C GLN A 401 11.83 13.09 22.52
N GLY A 402 12.46 13.99 23.27
CA GLY A 402 11.84 14.77 24.35
C GLY A 402 11.00 15.98 23.89
N ARG A 403 10.55 16.03 22.64
CA ARG A 403 9.79 17.17 22.07
C ARG A 403 8.31 16.83 21.80
N LEU A 404 7.74 15.87 22.53
CA LEU A 404 6.34 15.44 22.37
C LEU A 404 5.35 16.61 22.48
N SER A 405 5.46 17.42 23.53
CA SER A 405 4.59 18.60 23.72
C SER A 405 4.68 19.59 22.56
N ARG A 406 5.86 19.72 21.94
CA ARG A 406 6.03 20.57 20.77
C ARG A 406 5.39 19.96 19.52
N ARG A 407 5.46 18.65 19.30
CA ARG A 407 4.73 18.00 18.19
C ARG A 407 3.22 18.17 18.30
N ILE A 408 2.67 18.03 19.51
CA ILE A 408 1.24 18.28 19.76
C ILE A 408 0.90 19.75 19.46
N ALA A 409 1.74 20.69 19.92
CA ALA A 409 1.56 22.12 19.65
C ALA A 409 1.69 22.45 18.14
N ASP A 410 2.63 21.82 17.43
CA ASP A 410 2.80 21.98 15.99
C ASP A 410 1.55 21.49 15.25
N TYR A 411 1.01 20.32 15.62
CA TYR A 411 -0.23 19.80 15.02
C TYR A 411 -1.42 20.74 15.27
N LYS A 412 -1.61 21.20 16.52
CA LYS A 412 -2.65 22.17 16.85
C LYS A 412 -2.52 23.45 16.02
N HIS A 413 -1.29 23.97 15.90
CA HIS A 413 -1.01 25.13 15.07
C HIS A 413 -1.35 24.88 13.60
N ILE A 414 -1.04 23.71 13.06
CA ILE A 414 -1.39 23.32 11.69
C ILE A 414 -2.90 23.33 11.49
N VAL A 415 -3.67 22.75 12.41
CA VAL A 415 -5.14 22.75 12.35
C VAL A 415 -5.71 24.17 12.31
N GLU A 416 -5.13 25.07 13.09
CA GLU A 416 -5.58 26.47 13.23
C GLU A 416 -5.11 27.39 12.07
N THR A 417 -4.04 27.04 11.35
CA THR A 417 -3.39 27.95 10.37
C THR A 417 -3.22 27.43 8.95
N LEU A 418 -3.32 26.11 8.75
CA LEU A 418 -3.43 25.50 7.41
C LEU A 418 -4.87 25.60 6.94
N LEU A 419 -5.23 26.82 6.54
CA LEU A 419 -6.60 27.20 6.23
C LEU A 419 -6.89 27.19 4.73
N PHE A 420 -8.14 26.92 4.39
CA PHE A 420 -8.70 26.91 3.05
C PHE A 420 -9.83 27.93 2.94
N ALA A 421 -10.33 28.15 1.71
CA ALA A 421 -11.49 29.00 1.49
C ALA A 421 -12.73 28.49 2.28
N PRO A 422 -13.70 29.37 2.56
CA PRO A 422 -14.95 28.98 3.22
C PRO A 422 -15.67 27.85 2.47
N VAL A 423 -16.27 26.91 3.20
CA VAL A 423 -16.99 25.75 2.63
C VAL A 423 -18.36 26.14 2.05
N SER A 424 -18.94 27.24 2.52
CA SER A 424 -20.23 27.77 2.06
C SER A 424 -20.06 29.20 1.60
N LEU A 425 -20.78 29.57 0.53
CA LEU A 425 -20.86 30.93 -0.01
C LEU A 425 -21.41 31.95 1.02
N GLU A 426 -22.10 31.48 2.06
CA GLU A 426 -22.65 32.33 3.13
C GLU A 426 -21.60 32.71 4.19
N SER A 427 -20.53 31.92 4.33
CA SER A 427 -19.47 32.16 5.31
C SER A 427 -18.32 32.94 4.68
N LYS A 428 -17.83 33.97 5.37
CA LYS A 428 -16.57 34.67 5.02
C LYS A 428 -15.37 34.10 5.77
N GLU A 429 -15.60 33.25 6.77
CA GLU A 429 -14.55 32.67 7.60
C GLU A 429 -13.84 31.53 6.88
N PRO A 430 -12.49 31.50 6.88
CA PRO A 430 -11.74 30.41 6.30
C PRO A 430 -12.02 29.10 7.03
N SER A 431 -11.79 27.97 6.36
CA SER A 431 -12.09 26.65 6.90
C SER A 431 -10.82 25.88 7.26
N THR A 432 -10.87 25.13 8.36
CA THR A 432 -9.75 24.28 8.82
C THR A 432 -9.65 23.01 7.98
N ILE A 433 -8.59 22.22 8.19
CA ILE A 433 -8.38 20.94 7.51
C ILE A 433 -9.54 19.95 7.72
N TYR A 434 -10.27 20.09 8.84
CA TYR A 434 -11.38 19.21 9.22
C TYR A 434 -12.70 19.52 8.50
N ALA A 435 -12.79 20.67 7.83
CA ALA A 435 -13.97 21.05 7.07
C ALA A 435 -13.95 20.38 5.68
N THR A 436 -14.11 19.07 5.65
CA THR A 436 -13.94 18.21 4.45
C THR A 436 -14.80 16.95 4.55
N SER A 437 -15.00 16.23 3.45
CA SER A 437 -15.70 14.94 3.45
C SER A 437 -14.75 13.78 3.76
N HIS A 438 -13.52 13.86 3.24
CA HIS A 438 -12.43 12.93 3.51
C HIS A 438 -11.17 13.71 3.85
N LEU A 439 -10.48 13.32 4.93
CA LEU A 439 -9.24 13.94 5.38
C LEU A 439 -8.13 12.89 5.42
N PHE A 440 -6.98 13.23 4.85
CA PHE A 440 -5.78 12.42 4.89
C PHE A 440 -4.63 13.25 5.42
N VAL A 441 -3.98 12.80 6.50
CA VAL A 441 -2.79 13.42 7.07
C VAL A 441 -1.64 12.43 6.93
N LEU A 442 -0.62 12.83 6.19
CA LEU A 442 0.58 12.05 5.94
C LEU A 442 1.83 12.84 6.33
N GLY A 443 2.96 12.15 6.45
CA GLY A 443 4.27 12.79 6.54
C GLY A 443 5.15 12.25 7.65
N ASP A 444 6.29 12.92 7.85
CA ASP A 444 7.17 12.73 9.00
C ASP A 444 6.61 13.47 10.22
N LEU A 445 5.71 12.78 10.92
CA LEU A 445 5.08 13.29 12.14
C LEU A 445 6.02 13.25 13.35
N ASN A 446 7.20 12.63 13.20
CA ASN A 446 8.28 12.65 14.17
C ASN A 446 7.94 12.12 15.59
N PHE A 447 6.78 11.49 15.79
CA PHE A 447 6.47 10.79 17.05
C PHE A 447 7.40 9.60 17.23
N ARG A 448 7.75 9.32 18.49
CA ARG A 448 8.81 8.37 18.84
C ARG A 448 8.28 7.24 19.70
N ILE A 449 9.02 6.14 19.70
CA ILE A 449 8.86 5.08 20.70
C ILE A 449 9.49 5.56 22.01
N ASP A 450 8.73 5.55 23.09
CA ASP A 450 9.15 6.03 24.41
C ASP A 450 8.96 4.95 25.48
N VAL A 451 9.91 4.01 25.52
CA VAL A 451 9.89 2.88 26.45
C VAL A 451 10.52 3.29 27.79
N PRO A 452 9.89 3.00 28.94
CA PRO A 452 10.46 3.28 30.26
C PRO A 452 11.86 2.64 30.43
N PRO A 453 12.85 3.32 31.05
CA PRO A 453 14.24 2.85 31.10
C PRO A 453 14.46 1.48 31.76
N LEU A 454 13.56 1.06 32.66
CA LEU A 454 13.64 -0.22 33.37
C LEU A 454 12.89 -1.35 32.65
N HIS A 455 12.20 -1.06 31.56
CA HIS A 455 11.44 -2.05 30.81
C HIS A 455 12.38 -2.93 29.97
N PRO A 456 12.12 -4.24 29.81
CA PRO A 456 13.01 -5.14 29.03
C PRO A 456 13.21 -4.74 27.57
N LEU A 457 12.25 -4.00 27.00
CA LEU A 457 12.31 -3.48 25.62
C LEU A 457 12.95 -2.08 25.53
N ALA A 458 13.53 -1.57 26.63
CA ALA A 458 14.14 -0.25 26.64
C ALA A 458 15.33 -0.17 25.68
N PHE A 459 15.53 1.02 25.12
CA PHE A 459 16.63 1.26 24.19
C PHE A 459 17.98 1.27 24.94
N HIS A 460 18.84 0.31 24.62
CA HIS A 460 20.24 0.22 25.02
C HIS A 460 21.20 0.35 23.81
N LYS A 461 22.27 1.14 23.92
CA LYS A 461 23.21 1.41 22.81
C LYS A 461 23.93 0.16 22.27
N ASN A 462 23.93 -0.95 23.00
CA ASN A 462 24.65 -2.18 22.63
C ASN A 462 23.74 -3.25 21.98
N MET A 463 22.43 -3.00 21.85
CA MET A 463 21.51 -3.94 21.21
C MET A 463 21.46 -3.75 19.69
N ASP A 464 21.42 -4.86 18.96
CA ASP A 464 21.08 -4.87 17.55
C ASP A 464 19.55 -4.88 17.39
N TYR A 465 19.01 -3.71 17.05
CA TYR A 465 17.57 -3.52 16.85
C TYR A 465 17.05 -4.17 15.57
N THR A 466 17.91 -4.60 14.66
CA THR A 466 17.50 -5.20 13.39
C THR A 466 16.66 -6.46 13.66
N LYS A 467 17.12 -7.33 14.56
CA LYS A 467 16.37 -8.52 14.97
C LYS A 467 15.07 -8.19 15.71
N ALA A 468 15.12 -7.23 16.64
CA ALA A 468 13.94 -6.81 17.40
C ALA A 468 12.87 -6.18 16.50
N MET A 469 13.28 -5.45 15.47
CA MET A 469 12.37 -4.83 14.51
C MET A 469 11.96 -5.78 13.39
N ALA A 470 12.64 -6.91 13.19
CA ALA A 470 12.22 -7.99 12.28
C ALA A 470 11.14 -8.89 12.91
N ASP A 471 11.15 -9.06 14.23
CA ASP A 471 10.13 -9.83 14.96
C ASP A 471 8.82 -9.05 15.12
N GLU A 472 7.73 -9.59 14.58
CA GLU A 472 6.41 -8.99 14.64
C GLU A 472 5.86 -8.90 16.07
N LYS A 473 6.12 -9.90 16.92
CA LYS A 473 5.64 -9.90 18.31
C LYS A 473 6.28 -8.75 19.10
N THR A 474 7.58 -8.53 18.90
CA THR A 474 8.29 -7.40 19.50
C THR A 474 7.73 -6.07 19.01
N ARG A 475 7.46 -5.91 17.70
CA ARG A 475 6.81 -4.69 17.17
C ARG A 475 5.41 -4.48 17.77
N GLU A 476 4.64 -5.55 17.91
CA GLU A 476 3.31 -5.49 18.51
C GLU A 476 3.35 -5.00 19.96
N LEU A 477 4.35 -5.39 20.75
CA LEU A 477 4.54 -4.86 22.10
C LEU A 477 5.03 -3.41 22.10
N LEU A 478 5.97 -3.09 21.20
CA LEU A 478 6.56 -1.75 21.12
C LEU A 478 5.55 -0.67 20.71
N LYS A 479 4.53 -1.01 19.93
CA LYS A 479 3.48 -0.06 19.52
C LYS A 479 2.79 0.60 20.71
N GLU A 480 2.69 -0.09 21.85
CA GLU A 480 2.05 0.43 23.07
C GLU A 480 2.87 1.56 23.72
N PHE A 481 4.13 1.72 23.31
CA PHE A 481 5.01 2.82 23.70
C PHE A 481 5.19 3.86 22.58
N ASP A 482 4.45 3.75 21.47
CA ASP A 482 4.44 4.76 20.41
C ASP A 482 3.70 6.02 20.90
N GLN A 483 4.41 7.14 20.92
CA GLN A 483 3.85 8.40 21.41
C GLN A 483 2.60 8.83 20.62
N LEU A 484 2.54 8.58 19.30
CA LEU A 484 1.36 8.98 18.52
C LEU A 484 0.13 8.15 18.92
N LEU A 485 0.27 6.83 19.01
CA LEU A 485 -0.82 5.95 19.44
C LEU A 485 -1.32 6.33 20.85
N VAL A 486 -0.40 6.55 21.78
CA VAL A 486 -0.73 6.95 23.15
C VAL A 486 -1.48 8.28 23.19
N GLU A 487 -1.00 9.30 22.48
CA GLU A 487 -1.63 10.63 22.47
C GLU A 487 -2.97 10.64 21.71
N ARG A 488 -3.14 9.82 20.67
CA ARG A 488 -4.44 9.64 20.00
C ARG A 488 -5.47 8.99 20.93
N ARG A 489 -5.09 7.98 21.71
CA ARG A 489 -5.98 7.36 22.72
C ARG A 489 -6.38 8.34 23.82
N LYS A 490 -5.51 9.31 24.15
CA LYS A 490 -5.84 10.43 25.07
C LYS A 490 -6.68 11.52 24.43
N GLY A 491 -6.85 11.52 23.11
CA GLY A 491 -7.57 12.56 22.38
C GLY A 491 -6.85 13.90 22.34
N THR A 492 -5.52 13.93 22.45
CA THR A 492 -4.72 15.18 22.45
C THR A 492 -4.25 15.61 21.05
N VAL A 493 -4.23 14.70 20.09
CA VAL A 493 -3.78 14.94 18.71
C VAL A 493 -4.57 14.10 17.72
N LEU A 494 -4.75 14.58 16.47
CA LEU A 494 -5.34 13.84 15.35
C LEU A 494 -6.71 13.22 15.68
N GLN A 495 -7.55 13.99 16.38
CA GLN A 495 -8.87 13.57 16.83
C GLN A 495 -9.76 13.19 15.65
N GLY A 496 -10.45 12.06 15.77
CA GLY A 496 -11.37 11.54 14.74
C GLY A 496 -10.69 10.93 13.51
N LEU A 497 -9.34 10.89 13.45
CA LEU A 497 -8.64 10.18 12.39
C LEU A 497 -8.30 8.76 12.86
N HIS A 498 -8.17 7.87 11.88
CA HIS A 498 -7.82 6.46 11.98
C HIS A 498 -6.48 6.18 11.31
N GLU A 499 -5.88 5.03 11.61
CA GLU A 499 -4.59 4.60 11.05
C GLU A 499 -4.61 3.08 10.90
N GLY A 500 -3.99 2.57 9.82
CA GLY A 500 -3.83 1.13 9.65
C GLY A 500 -2.84 0.53 10.68
N ALA A 501 -2.58 -0.77 10.59
CA ALA A 501 -1.67 -1.45 11.51
C ALA A 501 -0.19 -1.11 11.24
N PHE A 502 0.23 0.11 11.56
CA PHE A 502 1.57 0.66 11.28
C PHE A 502 2.74 -0.18 11.84
N TRP A 503 2.48 -0.97 12.88
CA TRP A 503 3.46 -1.84 13.54
C TRP A 503 3.71 -3.16 12.78
N LYS A 504 2.95 -3.46 11.71
CA LYS A 504 3.15 -4.65 10.88
C LYS A 504 4.45 -4.58 10.07
N PHE A 505 4.96 -3.39 9.79
CA PHE A 505 6.27 -3.16 9.19
C PHE A 505 7.29 -2.57 10.20
N PRO A 506 8.61 -2.76 9.99
CA PRO A 506 9.65 -2.20 10.84
C PRO A 506 9.58 -0.67 10.98
N CYS A 507 10.16 -0.13 12.06
CA CYS A 507 10.28 1.31 12.24
C CYS A 507 10.95 1.97 11.04
N THR A 508 10.43 3.10 10.57
CA THR A 508 10.92 3.77 9.35
C THR A 508 12.14 4.65 9.59
N TYR A 509 12.50 4.91 10.85
CA TYR A 509 13.61 5.78 11.25
C TYR A 509 14.33 5.19 12.47
N LYS A 510 15.63 5.37 12.71
CA LYS A 510 16.66 6.03 11.89
C LYS A 510 17.63 5.00 11.34
N TYR A 511 17.73 4.87 10.03
CA TYR A 511 18.64 3.94 9.38
C TYR A 511 20.05 4.51 9.20
N ARG A 512 21.01 3.63 8.94
CA ARG A 512 22.31 4.02 8.41
C ARG A 512 22.18 4.22 6.90
N LEU A 513 22.71 5.33 6.39
CA LEU A 513 22.72 5.59 4.95
C LEU A 513 23.49 4.49 4.21
N GLY A 514 22.98 4.07 3.06
CA GLY A 514 23.54 2.99 2.25
C GLY A 514 23.22 1.57 2.72
N GLU A 515 22.52 1.40 3.85
CA GLU A 515 22.18 0.09 4.41
C GLU A 515 20.67 -0.16 4.36
N VAL A 516 20.27 -1.40 4.05
CA VAL A 516 18.85 -1.77 3.89
C VAL A 516 18.16 -1.85 5.25
N GLU A 517 18.71 -2.62 6.19
CA GLU A 517 18.01 -2.96 7.44
C GLU A 517 18.66 -2.43 8.72
N LYS A 518 19.88 -1.90 8.64
CA LYS A 518 20.64 -1.51 9.85
C LYS A 518 20.24 -0.14 10.38
N TYR A 519 19.80 -0.13 11.64
CA TYR A 519 19.54 1.12 12.38
C TYR A 519 20.81 1.84 12.85
N SER A 520 20.69 3.16 12.96
CA SER A 520 21.68 4.02 13.60
C SER A 520 21.49 4.05 15.11
N LEU A 521 22.55 3.77 15.87
CA LEU A 521 22.52 3.81 17.35
C LEU A 521 22.41 5.23 17.93
N LYS A 522 22.37 6.27 17.07
CA LYS A 522 22.24 7.68 17.48
C LYS A 522 20.84 8.03 17.98
N ARG A 523 19.83 7.22 17.64
CA ARG A 523 18.41 7.43 17.97
C ARG A 523 17.72 6.08 18.18
N THR A 524 16.71 6.09 19.04
CA THR A 524 15.75 4.99 19.14
C THR A 524 15.03 4.82 17.80
N PRO A 525 14.93 3.59 17.26
CA PRO A 525 14.05 3.32 16.13
C PRO A 525 12.62 3.78 16.41
N SER A 526 11.93 4.35 15.44
CA SER A 526 10.56 4.85 15.60
C SER A 526 9.81 4.87 14.27
N TRP A 527 8.48 4.70 14.34
CA TRP A 527 7.56 4.96 13.23
C TRP A 527 7.27 6.46 13.15
N THR A 528 8.19 7.20 12.54
CA THR A 528 8.07 8.66 12.38
C THR A 528 7.18 9.04 11.20
N ASP A 529 7.16 8.20 10.17
CA ASP A 529 6.44 8.42 8.91
C ASP A 529 5.08 7.73 9.00
N ARG A 530 3.98 8.50 8.86
CA ARG A 530 2.63 8.02 9.20
C ARG A 530 1.60 8.43 8.15
N VAL A 531 0.50 7.68 8.04
CA VAL A 531 -0.69 8.02 7.25
C VAL A 531 -1.92 7.80 8.09
N LEU A 532 -2.65 8.88 8.34
CA LEU A 532 -3.92 8.89 9.06
C LEU A 532 -5.05 9.40 8.18
N TYR A 533 -6.26 8.92 8.42
CA TYR A 533 -7.40 9.19 7.54
C TYR A 533 -8.73 9.22 8.28
N ALA A 534 -9.69 9.98 7.77
CA ALA A 534 -11.06 10.02 8.26
C ALA A 534 -12.03 10.24 7.10
N THR A 535 -13.25 9.73 7.23
CA THR A 535 -14.36 9.98 6.30
C THR A 535 -15.60 10.46 7.03
N HIS A 536 -16.43 11.26 6.38
CA HIS A 536 -17.66 11.81 6.96
C HIS A 536 -18.65 10.73 7.39
N THR A 537 -18.55 9.53 6.81
CA THR A 537 -19.38 8.39 7.19
C THR A 537 -18.94 7.75 8.51
N ASP A 538 -17.76 8.06 9.03
CA ASP A 538 -17.29 7.59 10.34
C ASP A 538 -18.20 8.14 11.45
N SER A 539 -18.41 7.35 12.50
CA SER A 539 -19.21 7.75 13.64
C SER A 539 -18.35 8.49 14.66
N PRO A 540 -18.78 9.67 15.16
CA PRO A 540 -18.06 10.37 16.22
C PRO A 540 -18.07 9.60 17.56
N ASP A 541 -18.98 8.62 17.71
CA ASP A 541 -19.17 7.84 18.94
C ASP A 541 -18.27 6.59 19.01
N THR A 542 -17.72 6.14 17.88
CA THR A 542 -16.86 4.93 17.80
C THR A 542 -15.49 5.29 17.24
N LEU A 543 -14.63 5.84 18.09
CA LEU A 543 -13.31 6.38 17.71
C LEU A 543 -12.33 5.31 17.18
N ASP A 544 -12.61 4.03 17.41
CA ASP A 544 -11.80 2.89 16.98
C ASP A 544 -12.23 2.31 15.62
N LYS A 545 -13.39 2.71 15.08
CA LYS A 545 -13.97 2.16 13.84
C LYS A 545 -14.06 3.19 12.74
N THR A 546 -13.70 2.78 11.52
CA THR A 546 -13.81 3.59 10.31
C THR A 546 -14.44 2.79 9.18
N ASN A 547 -15.14 3.49 8.30
CA ASN A 547 -15.70 2.93 7.06
C ASN A 547 -14.70 2.95 5.89
N ILE A 548 -13.50 3.50 6.09
CA ILE A 548 -12.39 3.37 5.14
C ILE A 548 -11.76 1.99 5.32
N THR A 549 -11.60 1.24 4.23
CA THR A 549 -10.89 -0.04 4.25
C THR A 549 -9.40 0.20 3.98
N ASN A 550 -8.53 -0.13 4.94
CA ASN A 550 -7.09 -0.14 4.72
C ASN A 550 -6.68 -1.41 3.96
N VAL A 551 -6.27 -1.21 2.71
CA VAL A 551 -5.96 -2.27 1.75
C VAL A 551 -4.51 -2.71 1.88
N LEU A 552 -3.61 -1.74 1.99
CA LEU A 552 -2.18 -1.92 2.23
C LEU A 552 -1.72 -0.81 3.16
N TYR A 553 -0.81 -1.14 4.08
CA TYR A 553 0.00 -0.14 4.74
C TYR A 553 1.37 -0.74 5.06
N THR A 554 2.41 -0.27 4.36
CA THR A 554 3.76 -0.85 4.47
C THR A 554 4.86 0.19 4.26
N SER A 555 6.10 -0.22 4.50
CA SER A 555 7.34 0.53 4.25
C SER A 555 8.21 -0.21 3.23
N ILE A 556 8.93 0.54 2.39
CA ILE A 556 9.83 -0.03 1.37
C ILE A 556 11.28 0.06 1.86
N LEU A 557 11.83 -1.07 2.30
CA LEU A 557 13.14 -1.10 2.97
C LEU A 557 14.34 -0.91 2.01
N GLY A 558 14.15 -1.19 0.72
CA GLY A 558 15.20 -1.11 -0.31
C GLY A 558 15.78 0.29 -0.55
N TYR A 559 15.11 1.35 -0.08
CA TYR A 559 15.56 2.72 -0.23
C TYR A 559 16.61 3.06 0.83
N THR A 560 17.83 3.41 0.40
CA THR A 560 18.99 3.59 1.30
C THR A 560 19.61 5.00 1.25
N THR A 561 19.08 5.89 0.41
CA THR A 561 19.55 7.27 0.23
C THR A 561 19.19 8.20 1.38
N SER A 562 18.11 7.87 2.10
CA SER A 562 17.67 8.54 3.33
C SER A 562 17.89 7.65 4.55
N ASP A 563 17.92 8.28 5.72
CA ASP A 563 17.85 7.59 7.00
C ASP A 563 16.40 7.28 7.42
N HIS A 564 15.44 7.68 6.59
CA HIS A 564 14.05 7.23 6.62
C HIS A 564 13.79 6.16 5.55
N LYS A 565 12.74 5.37 5.74
CA LYS A 565 12.20 4.46 4.72
C LYS A 565 10.86 4.99 4.21
N PRO A 566 10.62 5.02 2.88
CA PRO A 566 9.36 5.47 2.33
C PRO A 566 8.22 4.54 2.75
N ILE A 567 7.05 5.14 3.00
CA ILE A 567 5.83 4.40 3.32
C ILE A 567 4.81 4.55 2.20
N VAL A 568 3.94 3.55 2.07
CA VAL A 568 2.80 3.55 1.15
C VAL A 568 1.58 2.96 1.85
N CYS A 569 0.44 3.59 1.61
CA CYS A 569 -0.86 3.23 2.15
C CYS A 569 -1.89 3.24 1.01
N ILE A 570 -2.70 2.18 0.90
CA ILE A 570 -3.79 2.07 -0.07
C ILE A 570 -5.09 2.01 0.72
N LEU A 571 -6.03 2.88 0.37
CA LEU A 571 -7.30 3.06 1.07
C LEU A 571 -8.45 2.93 0.09
N LEU A 572 -9.44 2.11 0.42
CA LEU A 572 -10.70 2.05 -0.30
C LEU A 572 -11.74 2.84 0.51
N LEU A 573 -12.17 3.99 -0.02
CA LEU A 573 -13.13 4.87 0.64
C LEU A 573 -14.54 4.27 0.62
N PRO A 574 -15.45 4.63 1.55
CA PRO A 574 -16.84 4.19 1.50
C PRO A 574 -17.50 4.55 0.16
N PRO A 575 -18.60 3.87 -0.22
CA PRO A 575 -19.35 4.22 -1.43
C PRO A 575 -19.74 5.71 -1.43
N PRO A 576 -19.70 6.39 -2.60
CA PRO A 576 -20.12 7.77 -2.69
C PRO A 576 -21.54 7.96 -2.15
N THR A 577 -21.76 9.02 -1.38
CA THR A 577 -23.08 9.30 -0.84
C THR A 577 -24.08 9.60 -1.96
N ARG A 578 -25.21 8.87 -1.99
CA ARG A 578 -26.31 9.22 -2.91
C ARG A 578 -26.91 10.57 -2.51
N PRO A 579 -27.20 11.46 -3.46
CA PRO A 579 -27.75 12.78 -3.18
C PRO A 579 -29.06 12.62 -2.41
N THR A 580 -29.09 13.15 -1.18
CA THR A 580 -30.33 13.31 -0.44
C THR A 580 -30.92 14.66 -0.83
N PRO A 581 -32.20 14.76 -1.25
CA PRO A 581 -32.81 16.04 -1.53
C PRO A 581 -32.67 16.95 -0.31
N ALA A 582 -32.04 18.11 -0.47
CA ALA A 582 -31.97 19.08 0.61
C ALA A 582 -33.40 19.46 1.04
N PRO A 583 -33.70 19.57 2.35
CA PRO A 583 -34.97 20.13 2.80
C PRO A 583 -35.22 21.49 2.14
N LEU A 584 -36.45 21.74 1.70
CA LEU A 584 -36.86 23.02 1.07
C LEU A 584 -36.34 24.21 1.89
N GLY A 585 -35.46 25.02 1.30
CA GLY A 585 -34.94 26.26 1.89
C GLY A 585 -33.51 26.22 2.45
N ILE A 586 -32.81 25.08 2.45
CA ILE A 586 -31.40 24.99 2.88
C ILE A 586 -30.49 24.81 1.66
N PRO A 587 -29.49 25.70 1.44
CA PRO A 587 -28.55 25.51 0.34
C PRO A 587 -27.77 24.21 0.54
N PRO A 588 -27.60 23.40 -0.52
CA PRO A 588 -26.89 22.15 -0.40
C PRO A 588 -25.44 22.42 0.05
N ARG A 589 -24.89 21.54 0.89
CA ARG A 589 -23.50 21.60 1.38
C ARG A 589 -22.83 20.23 1.19
N PRO A 590 -21.51 20.18 0.96
CA PRO A 590 -20.80 18.90 0.92
C PRO A 590 -20.95 18.18 2.26
N PRO A 591 -20.97 16.83 2.29
CA PRO A 591 -20.95 16.11 3.55
C PRO A 591 -19.63 16.41 4.29
N MET A 592 -19.69 16.55 5.61
CA MET A 592 -18.54 16.96 6.43
C MET A 592 -18.20 15.91 7.49
N LEU A 593 -16.91 15.83 7.87
CA LEU A 593 -16.45 15.02 8.99
C LEU A 593 -17.28 15.29 10.26
N ARG A 594 -17.68 14.21 10.92
CA ARG A 594 -18.36 14.25 12.21
C ARG A 594 -17.32 14.10 13.32
N LEU A 595 -17.06 15.20 14.02
CA LEU A 595 -16.08 15.24 15.10
C LEU A 595 -16.73 14.97 16.46
N PRO A 596 -15.96 14.48 17.43
CA PRO A 596 -16.40 14.39 18.82
C PRO A 596 -16.91 15.76 19.32
N SER A 597 -17.97 15.76 20.12
CA SER A 597 -18.64 16.99 20.59
C SER A 597 -17.73 17.94 21.39
N ASN A 598 -16.66 17.42 22.00
CA ASN A 598 -15.66 18.17 22.75
C ASN A 598 -14.51 18.72 21.87
N TYR A 599 -14.53 18.49 20.55
CA TYR A 599 -13.48 18.90 19.64
C TYR A 599 -14.03 19.75 18.49
N SER A 600 -13.76 21.05 18.56
CA SER A 600 -14.16 22.03 17.54
C SER A 600 -12.95 22.86 17.11
N PRO A 601 -12.31 22.53 15.97
CA PRO A 601 -11.15 23.27 15.49
C PRO A 601 -11.57 24.62 14.90
N VAL A 602 -10.97 25.71 15.40
CA VAL A 602 -11.27 27.08 15.00
C VAL A 602 -10.07 27.69 14.25
N PRO A 603 -10.29 28.41 13.13
CA PRO A 603 -9.23 29.15 12.46
C PRO A 603 -8.57 30.20 13.36
N ASP A 604 -7.25 30.33 13.28
CA ASP A 604 -6.52 31.42 13.93
C ASP A 604 -6.70 32.72 13.13
N PRO A 605 -7.24 33.80 13.73
CA PRO A 605 -7.42 35.08 13.04
C PRO A 605 -6.10 35.70 12.57
N HIS A 606 -4.97 35.32 13.16
CA HIS A 606 -3.63 35.78 12.80
C HIS A 606 -2.89 34.81 11.86
N ALA A 607 -3.54 33.76 11.33
CA ALA A 607 -2.89 32.75 10.48
C ALA A 607 -2.14 33.37 9.30
N LYS A 608 -2.74 34.36 8.61
CA LYS A 608 -2.09 35.07 7.49
C LYS A 608 -0.82 35.81 7.95
N LEU A 609 -0.89 36.53 9.07
CA LEU A 609 0.25 37.26 9.61
C LEU A 609 1.40 36.31 9.95
N LYS A 610 1.11 35.22 10.70
CA LYS A 610 2.09 34.21 11.08
C LYS A 610 2.75 33.56 9.86
N ARG A 611 1.96 33.20 8.86
CA ARG A 611 2.41 32.61 7.60
C ARG A 611 3.40 33.50 6.84
N TYR A 612 3.08 34.78 6.66
CA TYR A 612 3.95 35.70 5.91
C TYR A 612 5.14 36.19 6.73
N LEU A 613 5.02 36.26 8.06
CA LEU A 613 6.15 36.51 8.94
C LEU A 613 7.19 35.38 8.84
N GLY A 614 6.74 34.13 8.95
CA GLY A 614 7.60 32.94 8.81
C GLY A 614 8.27 32.89 7.44
N ARG A 615 7.51 33.12 6.36
CA ARG A 615 8.05 33.14 4.99
C ARG A 615 9.08 34.23 4.78
N THR A 616 8.86 35.44 5.32
CA THR A 616 9.85 36.52 5.22
C THR A 616 11.14 36.11 5.93
N LEU A 617 11.04 35.53 7.13
CA LEU A 617 12.20 35.06 7.87
C LEU A 617 12.91 33.91 7.14
N ASP A 618 12.16 32.99 6.53
CA ASP A 618 12.73 31.93 5.68
C ASP A 618 13.64 32.54 4.61
N ARG A 619 13.16 33.54 3.87
CA ARG A 619 13.93 34.17 2.78
C ARG A 619 15.15 34.91 3.30
N VAL A 620 15.02 35.67 4.38
CA VAL A 620 16.15 36.42 4.96
C VAL A 620 17.24 35.46 5.43
N VAL A 621 16.88 34.45 6.25
CA VAL A 621 17.83 33.47 6.77
C VAL A 621 18.42 32.64 5.63
N GLY A 622 17.58 32.19 4.70
CA GLY A 622 17.98 31.41 3.53
C GLY A 622 19.01 32.14 2.68
N ILE A 623 18.73 33.39 2.28
CA ILE A 623 19.61 34.19 1.42
C ILE A 623 20.95 34.44 2.13
N CYS A 624 20.93 34.84 3.40
CA CYS A 624 22.16 35.03 4.17
C CYS A 624 22.99 33.72 4.22
N TRP A 625 22.36 32.59 4.51
CA TRP A 625 23.06 31.31 4.56
C TRP A 625 23.57 30.89 3.19
N TYR A 626 22.79 31.07 2.12
CA TYR A 626 23.21 30.76 0.75
C TYR A 626 24.43 31.57 0.32
N VAL A 627 24.47 32.88 0.63
CA VAL A 627 25.64 33.72 0.37
C VAL A 627 26.87 33.21 1.13
N LEU A 628 26.72 32.79 2.39
CA LEU A 628 27.82 32.16 3.13
C LEU A 628 28.29 30.87 2.46
N VAL A 629 27.38 30.01 2.02
CA VAL A 629 27.74 28.77 1.30
C VAL A 629 28.51 29.08 0.02
N LEU A 630 28.11 30.09 -0.75
CA LEU A 630 28.81 30.54 -1.95
C LEU A 630 30.22 31.08 -1.63
N LEU A 631 30.34 31.99 -0.66
CA LEU A 631 31.62 32.57 -0.23
C LEU A 631 32.57 31.53 0.35
N GLY A 632 32.05 30.42 0.86
CA GLY A 632 32.81 29.31 1.38
C GLY A 632 33.00 28.14 0.42
N ALA A 633 32.82 28.35 -0.89
CA ALA A 633 32.97 27.32 -1.93
C ALA A 633 32.19 26.02 -1.62
N GLY A 634 30.96 26.15 -1.15
CA GLY A 634 30.08 25.03 -0.77
C GLY A 634 29.99 24.77 0.74
N SER A 635 30.75 25.49 1.57
CA SER A 635 30.69 25.36 3.04
C SER A 635 30.30 26.68 3.71
N GLY A 636 29.14 26.71 4.37
CA GLY A 636 28.70 27.91 5.11
C GLY A 636 29.65 28.31 6.25
N ALA A 637 30.34 27.35 6.88
CA ALA A 637 31.33 27.63 7.92
C ALA A 637 32.59 28.31 7.38
N VAL A 638 33.08 27.85 6.22
CA VAL A 638 34.20 28.49 5.51
C VAL A 638 33.78 29.88 5.02
N GLY A 639 32.55 30.04 4.56
CA GLY A 639 32.02 31.33 4.16
C GLY A 639 31.97 32.33 5.30
N LEU A 640 31.50 31.91 6.48
CA LEU A 640 31.50 32.76 7.66
C LEU A 640 32.91 33.17 8.07
N PHE A 641 33.86 32.21 8.05
CA PHE A 641 35.27 32.51 8.27
C PHE A 641 35.80 33.53 7.27
N ASN A 642 35.52 33.35 5.97
CA ASN A 642 35.92 34.27 4.90
C ASN A 642 35.31 35.67 5.10
N CYS A 643 34.05 35.77 5.55
CA CYS A 643 33.43 37.05 5.90
C CYS A 643 34.14 37.74 7.07
N ILE A 644 34.44 37.01 8.15
CA ILE A 644 35.14 37.56 9.33
C ILE A 644 36.53 38.04 8.95
N VAL A 645 37.29 37.24 8.19
CA VAL A 645 38.63 37.62 7.69
C VAL A 645 38.53 38.83 6.77
N GLY A 646 37.59 38.83 5.82
CA GLY A 646 37.38 39.94 4.89
C GLY A 646 37.02 41.25 5.59
N LEU A 647 36.13 41.20 6.58
CA LEU A 647 35.79 42.36 7.42
C LEU A 647 36.99 42.85 8.24
N SER A 648 37.78 41.93 8.79
CA SER A 648 38.99 42.25 9.57
C SER A 648 40.05 42.93 8.68
N VAL A 649 40.25 42.44 7.45
CA VAL A 649 41.16 43.04 6.47
C VAL A 649 40.64 44.38 5.97
N TRP A 650 39.33 44.51 5.70
CA TRP A 650 38.72 45.75 5.24
C TRP A 650 38.75 46.85 6.31
N THR A 651 38.44 46.50 7.57
CA THR A 651 38.53 47.43 8.71
C THR A 651 39.97 47.86 8.94
N TRP A 652 40.94 46.93 8.88
CA TRP A 652 42.37 47.25 8.91
C TRP A 652 42.78 48.18 7.75
N TRP A 653 42.33 47.91 6.53
CA TRP A 653 42.64 48.73 5.35
C TRP A 653 42.03 50.14 5.45
N ARG A 654 40.76 50.28 5.85
CA ARG A 654 40.12 51.59 6.08
C ARG A 654 40.79 52.40 7.19
N SER A 655 41.32 51.74 8.23
CA SER A 655 42.05 52.43 9.30
C SER A 655 43.38 53.04 8.85
N ARG A 656 43.90 52.66 7.67
CA ARG A 656 45.10 53.26 7.07
C ARG A 656 44.82 54.52 6.25
N ASP A 657 43.62 54.66 5.68
CA ASP A 657 43.25 55.82 4.84
C ASP A 657 42.97 57.10 5.65
N THR A 658 42.78 57.01 6.97
CA THR A 658 42.61 58.16 7.86
C THR A 658 43.93 58.84 8.27
N GLY A 659 45.07 58.41 7.71
CA GLY A 659 46.41 58.89 8.08
C GLY A 659 47.08 59.89 7.11
N ARG A 660 46.38 60.45 6.12
CA ARG A 660 46.96 61.52 5.26
C ARG A 660 46.74 62.89 5.92
N PRO A 661 47.80 63.66 6.25
CA PRO A 661 47.64 65.03 6.72
C PRO A 661 47.07 65.92 5.61
N PRO A 662 46.33 66.99 5.94
CA PRO A 662 45.78 67.90 4.94
C PRO A 662 46.93 68.60 4.21
N ILE A 663 46.89 68.56 2.88
CA ILE A 663 47.76 69.38 2.03
C ILE A 663 47.26 70.83 2.18
N THR A 664 47.97 71.63 2.96
CA THR A 664 47.85 73.09 2.92
C THR A 664 48.58 73.62 1.70
N VAL A 665 47.89 74.51 0.96
CA VAL A 665 48.31 75.22 -0.27
C VAL A 665 49.64 75.93 -0.11
#